data_AF-A0AAU8J3G2-F1
#
_entry.id   AF-A0AAU8J3G2-F1
#
_cell.length_a   1.000
_cell.length_b   1.000
_cell.length_c   1.000
_cell.angle_alpha   90.00
_cell.angle_beta   90.00
_cell.angle_gamma   90.00
#
_symmetry.space_group_name_H-M   'P 1'
#
loop_
_entity.id
_entity.type
_entity.pdbx_description
1 polymer ?
#
loop_
_entity_poly.entity_id
_entity_poly.type
_entity_poly.pdbx_seq_one_letter_code
_entity_poly.pdbx_strand_id
1 'polypeptide(L)'
;MSVLRTGRPIKRTRIAKDHAEAALVAQYTALVRLAYLTLPAALSRHRRVLLAHGAAQRALPGARGTLVPRPRGPQDGDAVTGDALRVRVLRAALSAAHRPAGWPGALPPPRTLVPRLPVVWGLRLFPHAGGAEEIALGQALADAPAPTRAAFVLRRVDGLPDRRTAALLEAAGVRDAAASVRAAADLDAAAGAAAEALLRSQEFDACSVQSRPTDLVRRGRRRRAVWLTGAAAAVALAAVIVPQTTDGSGRSTASARAATPRYLSADRLVRADAQQWADTSRVDFTAWPARGGRTDDKDLLSRALGTWAAPTTDVRVTATPGTPTDAPPRSPQLLYAGDVGGRGVVLFSDGERLARYTDADGDSPAALALSRADDADVTTAAVVVLARSKGSARYLTAPWVAESTTRDLLRPDSPARPLHVSGDGVTDAVPVVAAADCARRPVLQLRSSSRIVEHHAFVVADLGGLSPVHLTYTPLPGHGTPPARQPREATSSQALLAWARSACRLGSWEGGAVRAVNAWDFAEQELPEGGGHAVWMCARATTWRGPGDVALLLRTPTSSLTAPAELVGQARNTAACSRFGQHVVASTRWKSPKDHWYLVAAGSRAVVGISASGAVDTAAAGRTMAVRAPENGTVRVTARLSGEAGGERLSEVGAAGR
;
A
#
# COMPACT_ATOMS: atom_id res chain seq x y z
N MET A 1 -18.50 50.44 48.73
CA MET A 1 -18.39 49.09 49.33
C MET A 1 -18.83 48.05 48.31
N SER A 2 -17.89 47.15 48.01
CA SER A 2 -17.99 45.81 47.40
C SER A 2 -19.05 45.46 46.35
N VAL A 3 -18.55 45.43 45.12
CA VAL A 3 -18.77 44.49 44.02
C VAL A 3 -19.24 43.08 44.46
N LEU A 4 -20.39 42.63 43.92
CA LEU A 4 -20.76 41.21 43.83
C LEU A 4 -20.84 40.77 42.36
N ARG A 5 -19.77 40.04 41.99
CA ARG A 5 -19.58 39.09 40.88
C ARG A 5 -20.84 38.61 40.13
N THR A 6 -20.93 39.00 38.86
CA THR A 6 -21.50 38.16 37.79
C THR A 6 -20.37 37.71 36.85
N GLY A 7 -19.66 36.65 37.24
CA GLY A 7 -18.59 36.02 36.45
C GLY A 7 -19.04 34.70 35.81
N ARG A 8 -19.56 34.78 34.58
CA ARG A 8 -19.66 33.78 33.48
C ARG A 8 -19.62 32.25 33.78
N PRO A 9 -20.62 31.47 33.32
CA PRO A 9 -20.58 29.99 33.30
C PRO A 9 -19.65 29.38 32.22
N ILE A 10 -19.07 30.20 31.33
CA ILE A 10 -18.35 29.75 30.14
C ILE A 10 -17.10 28.91 30.45
N LYS A 11 -16.36 29.23 31.53
CA LYS A 11 -15.14 28.48 31.90
C LYS A 11 -15.46 27.05 32.36
N ARG A 12 -16.52 26.85 33.13
CA ARG A 12 -16.91 25.51 33.64
C ARG A 12 -17.39 24.60 32.51
N THR A 13 -18.17 25.13 31.56
CA THR A 13 -18.66 24.38 30.40
C THR A 13 -17.51 23.96 29.47
N ARG A 14 -16.49 24.80 29.34
CA ARG A 14 -15.28 24.48 28.55
C ARG A 14 -14.47 23.37 29.19
N ILE A 15 -14.16 23.47 30.49
CA ILE A 15 -13.42 22.42 31.23
C ILE A 15 -14.17 21.08 31.20
N ALA A 16 -15.50 21.09 31.37
CA ALA A 16 -16.32 19.88 31.28
C ALA A 16 -16.35 19.28 29.87
N LYS A 17 -16.30 20.13 28.83
CA LYS A 17 -16.20 19.69 27.44
C LYS A 17 -14.81 19.10 27.16
N ASP A 18 -13.75 19.76 27.57
CA ASP A 18 -12.36 19.32 27.37
C ASP A 18 -12.10 17.98 28.09
N HIS A 19 -12.65 17.79 29.30
CA HIS A 19 -12.61 16.50 30.01
C HIS A 19 -13.44 15.41 29.29
N ALA A 20 -14.61 15.75 28.74
CA ALA A 20 -15.42 14.80 27.98
C ALA A 20 -14.78 14.41 26.64
N GLU A 21 -14.07 15.34 25.98
CA GLU A 21 -13.29 15.07 24.77
C GLU A 21 -12.07 14.20 25.08
N ALA A 22 -11.33 14.49 26.16
CA ALA A 22 -10.22 13.65 26.62
C ALA A 22 -10.67 12.23 27.02
N ALA A 23 -11.77 12.11 27.76
CA ALA A 23 -12.36 10.82 28.11
C ALA A 23 -12.87 10.06 26.88
N LEU A 24 -13.43 10.75 25.88
CA LEU A 24 -13.80 10.12 24.61
C LEU A 24 -12.57 9.59 23.88
N VAL A 25 -11.50 10.38 23.72
CA VAL A 25 -10.29 9.91 23.03
C VAL A 25 -9.71 8.69 23.73
N ALA A 26 -9.68 8.68 25.07
CA ALA A 26 -9.21 7.56 25.85
C ALA A 26 -10.10 6.30 25.73
N GLN A 27 -11.42 6.48 25.60
CA GLN A 27 -12.40 5.37 25.62
C GLN A 27 -13.06 5.10 24.26
N TYR A 28 -12.61 5.75 23.17
CA TYR A 28 -13.32 5.76 21.89
C TYR A 28 -13.51 4.35 21.34
N THR A 29 -12.46 3.54 21.35
CA THR A 29 -12.50 2.14 20.89
C THR A 29 -13.46 1.31 21.73
N ALA A 30 -13.49 1.49 23.06
CA ALA A 30 -14.41 0.78 23.95
C ALA A 30 -15.88 1.17 23.68
N LEU A 31 -16.15 2.47 23.50
CA LEU A 31 -17.49 2.99 23.18
C LEU A 31 -17.98 2.54 21.79
N VAL A 32 -17.10 2.54 20.79
CA VAL A 32 -17.41 2.04 19.44
C VAL A 32 -17.68 0.52 19.49
N ARG A 33 -16.89 -0.25 20.24
CA ARG A 33 -17.13 -1.69 20.44
C ARG A 33 -18.47 -1.96 21.12
N LEU A 34 -18.77 -1.23 22.20
CA LEU A 34 -20.06 -1.31 22.89
C LEU A 34 -21.23 -1.05 21.93
N ALA A 35 -21.12 -0.01 21.10
CA ALA A 35 -22.13 0.30 20.09
C ALA A 35 -22.25 -0.81 19.04
N TYR A 36 -21.13 -1.24 18.46
CA TYR A 36 -21.09 -2.24 17.39
C TYR A 36 -21.74 -3.55 17.81
N LEU A 37 -21.42 -4.04 19.01
CA LEU A 37 -21.95 -5.28 19.56
C LEU A 37 -23.41 -5.15 20.01
N THR A 38 -23.84 -3.97 20.48
CA THR A 38 -25.25 -3.75 20.87
C THR A 38 -26.18 -3.64 19.65
N LEU A 39 -25.71 -3.05 18.55
CA LEU A 39 -26.49 -2.83 17.33
C LEU A 39 -27.11 -4.12 16.77
N PRO A 40 -28.29 -4.05 16.10
CA PRO A 40 -28.97 -5.23 15.58
C PRO A 40 -28.08 -6.08 14.65
N ALA A 41 -28.03 -7.39 14.91
CA ALA A 41 -27.25 -8.33 14.09
C ALA A 41 -27.78 -8.46 12.65
N ALA A 42 -29.07 -8.18 12.42
CA ALA A 42 -29.69 -8.15 11.09
C ALA A 42 -29.14 -7.03 10.17
N LEU A 43 -28.43 -6.05 10.73
CA LEU A 43 -27.76 -5.03 9.92
C LEU A 43 -26.49 -5.61 9.29
N SER A 44 -26.21 -5.24 8.05
CA SER A 44 -24.94 -5.59 7.42
C SER A 44 -23.75 -5.11 8.27
N ARG A 45 -22.66 -5.89 8.31
CA ARG A 45 -21.43 -5.55 9.05
C ARG A 45 -20.97 -4.11 8.76
N HIS A 46 -20.98 -3.70 7.49
CA HIS A 46 -20.69 -2.31 7.08
C HIS A 46 -21.59 -1.27 7.75
N ARG A 47 -22.90 -1.48 7.78
CA ARG A 47 -23.83 -0.54 8.38
C ARG A 47 -23.67 -0.48 9.90
N ARG A 48 -23.38 -1.62 10.54
CA ARG A 48 -23.08 -1.67 11.97
C ARG A 48 -21.84 -0.87 12.32
N VAL A 49 -20.77 -0.96 11.53
CA VAL A 49 -19.55 -0.15 11.70
C VAL A 49 -19.86 1.34 11.65
N LEU A 50 -20.56 1.81 10.60
CA LEU A 50 -20.86 3.24 10.46
C LEU A 50 -21.77 3.75 11.60
N LEU A 51 -22.80 2.98 11.96
CA LEU A 51 -23.70 3.36 13.05
C LEU A 51 -23.00 3.34 14.42
N ALA A 52 -22.03 2.46 14.63
CA ALA A 52 -21.25 2.40 15.86
C ALA A 52 -20.37 3.66 16.02
N HIS A 53 -19.63 4.05 14.99
CA HIS A 53 -18.87 5.30 14.98
C HIS A 53 -19.76 6.52 15.14
N GLY A 54 -20.88 6.57 14.41
CA GLY A 54 -21.84 7.66 14.53
C GLY A 54 -22.53 7.73 15.91
N ALA A 55 -22.62 6.63 16.65
CA ALA A 55 -23.11 6.61 18.03
C ALA A 55 -22.06 7.17 19.01
N ALA A 56 -20.80 6.74 18.89
CA ALA A 56 -19.70 7.24 19.71
C ALA A 56 -19.43 8.74 19.48
N GLN A 57 -19.38 9.19 18.23
CA GLN A 57 -19.14 10.60 17.88
C GLN A 57 -20.24 11.54 18.40
N ARG A 58 -21.50 11.10 18.40
CA ARG A 58 -22.63 11.90 18.92
C ARG A 58 -22.82 11.80 20.43
N ALA A 59 -22.03 10.97 21.12
CA ALA A 59 -22.04 10.92 22.57
C ALA A 59 -21.44 12.20 23.19
N LEU A 60 -20.66 12.98 22.43
CA LEU A 60 -20.13 14.29 22.85
C LEU A 60 -21.27 15.29 23.12
N PRO A 61 -21.18 16.11 24.19
CA PRO A 61 -22.08 17.23 24.37
C PRO A 61 -21.87 18.26 23.26
N GLY A 62 -22.89 18.54 22.46
CA GLY A 62 -22.91 19.74 21.62
C GLY A 62 -22.99 21.02 22.47
N ALA A 63 -22.78 22.19 21.87
CA ALA A 63 -22.76 23.51 22.53
C ALA A 63 -24.00 23.89 23.38
N ARG A 64 -25.06 23.07 23.36
CA ARG A 64 -26.31 23.27 24.12
C ARG A 64 -26.61 22.15 25.14
N GLY A 65 -25.75 21.15 25.28
CA GLY A 65 -25.94 20.05 26.22
C GLY A 65 -25.22 20.30 27.55
N THR A 66 -25.97 20.70 28.58
CA THR A 66 -25.44 20.78 29.95
C THR A 66 -25.19 19.37 30.49
N LEU A 67 -23.92 18.95 30.57
CA LEU A 67 -23.51 18.01 31.61
C LEU A 67 -23.56 18.80 32.90
N VAL A 68 -24.48 18.48 33.81
CA VAL A 68 -24.47 19.02 35.18
C VAL A 68 -23.76 17.99 36.05
N PRO A 69 -22.49 18.17 36.45
CA PRO A 69 -21.86 17.31 37.43
C PRO A 69 -22.19 17.82 38.83
N ARG A 70 -22.70 16.94 39.70
CA ARG A 70 -22.66 17.15 41.16
C ARG A 70 -21.24 16.79 41.62
N PRO A 71 -20.52 17.64 42.38
CA PRO A 71 -19.11 17.39 42.66
C PRO A 71 -18.93 16.37 43.79
N ARG A 72 -18.17 15.31 43.53
CA ARG A 72 -17.32 14.60 44.50
C ARG A 72 -16.07 14.14 43.72
N GLY A 73 -14.87 14.32 44.29
CA GLY A 73 -13.60 13.68 43.92
C GLY A 73 -13.00 13.88 42.50
N PRO A 74 -11.68 14.12 42.36
CA PRO A 74 -10.99 14.08 41.05
C PRO A 74 -11.10 12.72 40.33
N GLN A 75 -11.15 11.61 41.08
CA GLN A 75 -11.29 10.25 40.53
C GLN A 75 -12.74 9.85 40.20
N ASP A 76 -13.73 10.40 40.91
CA ASP A 76 -15.15 10.11 40.66
C ASP A 76 -15.67 10.81 39.39
N GLY A 77 -15.07 11.94 39.01
CA GLY A 77 -15.45 12.72 37.82
C GLY A 77 -15.27 11.96 36.50
N ASP A 78 -14.20 11.17 36.36
CA ASP A 78 -13.89 10.42 35.14
C ASP A 78 -14.79 9.18 34.98
N ALA A 79 -15.09 8.50 36.09
CA ALA A 79 -16.02 7.38 36.11
C ALA A 79 -17.46 7.83 35.77
N VAL A 80 -17.91 8.96 36.34
CA VAL A 80 -19.22 9.55 36.05
C VAL A 80 -19.31 10.02 34.60
N THR A 81 -18.25 10.64 34.07
CA THR A 81 -18.19 11.09 32.67
C THR A 81 -18.21 9.91 31.70
N GLY A 82 -17.44 8.85 31.99
CA GLY A 82 -17.44 7.60 31.22
C GLY A 82 -18.81 6.92 31.21
N ASP A 83 -19.48 6.84 32.37
CA ASP A 83 -20.82 6.26 32.46
C ASP A 83 -21.88 7.07 31.70
N ALA A 84 -21.78 8.40 31.74
CA ALA A 84 -22.63 9.27 30.94
C ALA A 84 -22.44 9.06 29.42
N LEU A 85 -21.19 8.86 28.97
CA LEU A 85 -20.88 8.53 27.58
C LEU A 85 -21.43 7.15 27.19
N ARG A 86 -21.23 6.12 28.03
CA ARG A 86 -21.79 4.77 27.83
C ARG A 86 -23.30 4.81 27.68
N VAL A 87 -24.01 5.51 28.56
CA VAL A 87 -25.48 5.64 28.49
C VAL A 87 -25.93 6.30 27.19
N ARG A 88 -25.26 7.36 26.72
CA ARG A 88 -25.59 8.00 25.43
C ARG A 88 -25.39 7.07 24.25
N VAL A 89 -24.28 6.33 24.23
CA VAL A 89 -23.98 5.32 23.20
C VAL A 89 -25.02 4.20 23.23
N LEU A 90 -25.35 3.67 24.40
CA LEU A 90 -26.37 2.63 24.58
C LEU A 90 -27.74 3.10 24.09
N ARG A 91 -28.19 4.31 24.46
CA ARG A 91 -29.44 4.88 23.93
C ARG A 91 -29.42 4.95 22.40
N ALA A 92 -28.32 5.40 21.81
CA ALA A 92 -28.19 5.49 20.36
C ALA A 92 -28.25 4.09 19.70
N ALA A 93 -27.53 3.11 20.22
CA ALA A 93 -27.49 1.75 19.69
C ALA A 93 -28.83 1.00 19.87
N LEU A 94 -29.43 1.06 21.07
CA LEU A 94 -30.72 0.43 21.36
C LEU A 94 -31.86 1.08 20.57
N SER A 95 -31.81 2.40 20.35
CA SER A 95 -32.80 3.09 19.52
C SER A 95 -32.76 2.66 18.04
N ALA A 96 -31.63 2.12 17.57
CA ALA A 96 -31.49 1.60 16.22
C ALA A 96 -32.21 0.25 16.03
N ALA A 97 -32.52 -0.46 17.12
CA ALA A 97 -33.33 -1.68 17.12
C ALA A 97 -34.83 -1.39 17.21
N HIS A 98 -35.23 -0.18 17.60
CA HIS A 98 -36.62 0.17 17.87
C HIS A 98 -37.47 0.20 16.59
N ARG A 99 -38.56 -0.57 16.59
CA ARG A 99 -39.58 -0.58 15.54
C ARG A 99 -40.86 0.08 16.07
N PRO A 100 -41.38 1.12 15.42
CA PRO A 100 -42.69 1.67 15.77
C PRO A 100 -43.78 0.62 15.47
N ALA A 101 -44.90 0.72 16.18
CA ALA A 101 -46.05 -0.15 15.96
C ALA A 101 -46.52 -0.06 14.48
N GLY A 102 -46.77 -1.20 13.85
CA GLY A 102 -47.15 -1.28 12.44
C GLY A 102 -45.99 -1.29 11.43
N TRP A 103 -44.72 -1.21 11.87
CA TRP A 103 -43.58 -1.31 10.95
C TRP A 103 -43.40 -2.74 10.40
N PRO A 104 -43.28 -2.95 9.08
CA PRO A 104 -43.13 -4.28 8.49
C PRO A 104 -41.92 -5.04 9.04
N GLY A 105 -42.12 -6.28 9.52
CA GLY A 105 -41.06 -7.10 10.13
C GLY A 105 -39.90 -7.45 9.19
N ALA A 106 -40.18 -7.51 7.88
CA ALA A 106 -39.20 -7.76 6.83
C ALA A 106 -38.28 -6.56 6.53
N LEU A 107 -38.65 -5.34 6.96
CA LEU A 107 -37.83 -4.15 6.77
C LEU A 107 -36.91 -3.90 7.98
N PRO A 108 -35.69 -3.40 7.75
CA PRO A 108 -34.83 -2.96 8.85
C PRO A 108 -35.49 -1.78 9.59
N PRO A 109 -35.18 -1.55 10.87
CA PRO A 109 -35.80 -0.48 11.65
C PRO A 109 -35.62 0.89 10.99
N PRO A 110 -36.62 1.80 11.03
CA PRO A 110 -36.64 3.03 10.25
C PRO A 110 -35.44 3.95 10.53
N ARG A 111 -35.00 3.99 11.79
CA ARG A 111 -33.83 4.80 12.21
C ARG A 111 -32.50 4.33 11.63
N THR A 112 -32.45 3.10 11.12
CA THR A 112 -31.27 2.58 10.44
C THR A 112 -31.25 3.00 8.98
N LEU A 113 -32.41 3.24 8.35
CA LEU A 113 -32.58 3.58 6.94
C LEU A 113 -31.97 4.93 6.55
N VAL A 114 -31.95 5.88 7.48
CA VAL A 114 -31.38 7.22 7.24
C VAL A 114 -29.84 7.12 7.24
N PRO A 115 -29.15 7.54 6.15
CA PRO A 115 -27.70 7.61 6.14
C PRO A 115 -27.25 8.63 7.20
N ARG A 116 -26.36 8.20 8.09
CA ARG A 116 -25.80 9.03 9.17
C ARG A 116 -24.30 9.10 9.00
N LEU A 117 -23.72 10.23 9.38
CA LEU A 117 -22.26 10.36 9.46
C LEU A 117 -21.70 9.36 10.47
N PRO A 118 -20.52 8.75 10.19
CA PRO A 118 -19.72 8.91 8.97
C PRO A 118 -20.34 8.23 7.74
N VAL A 119 -20.26 8.89 6.58
CA VAL A 119 -20.72 8.33 5.29
C VAL A 119 -19.50 7.94 4.46
N VAL A 120 -19.50 6.72 3.93
CA VAL A 120 -18.42 6.18 3.10
C VAL A 120 -18.97 5.91 1.69
N TRP A 121 -18.37 6.53 0.68
CA TRP A 121 -18.74 6.37 -0.72
C TRP A 121 -17.76 5.43 -1.44
N GLY A 122 -18.28 4.48 -2.21
CA GLY A 122 -17.49 3.58 -3.07
C GLY A 122 -16.76 2.44 -2.34
N LEU A 123 -16.78 2.41 -1.00
CA LEU A 123 -16.16 1.36 -0.19
C LEU A 123 -17.17 0.73 0.79
N ARG A 124 -16.95 -0.54 1.11
CA ARG A 124 -17.60 -1.26 2.21
C ARG A 124 -16.56 -1.56 3.29
N LEU A 125 -16.93 -1.31 4.53
CA LEU A 125 -16.10 -1.57 5.70
C LEU A 125 -16.57 -2.85 6.39
N PHE A 126 -15.64 -3.69 6.80
CA PHE A 126 -15.92 -4.91 7.54
C PHE A 126 -14.86 -5.08 8.62
N PRO A 127 -15.22 -5.45 9.87
CA PRO A 127 -14.21 -5.93 10.82
C PRO A 127 -13.51 -7.17 10.27
N HIS A 128 -12.38 -7.54 10.89
CA HIS A 128 -11.61 -8.71 10.48
C HIS A 128 -12.47 -9.99 10.58
N ALA A 129 -12.18 -10.97 9.72
CA ALA A 129 -12.76 -12.30 9.88
C ALA A 129 -12.05 -13.00 11.04
N GLY A 130 -12.79 -13.53 12.01
CA GLY A 130 -12.24 -14.38 13.05
C GLY A 130 -12.33 -15.86 12.70
N GLY A 131 -11.78 -16.68 13.58
CA GLY A 131 -11.79 -18.13 13.47
C GLY A 131 -13.12 -18.74 13.90
N ALA A 132 -13.15 -20.06 14.05
CA ALA A 132 -14.36 -20.80 14.40
C ALA A 132 -14.97 -20.34 15.74
N GLU A 133 -14.13 -20.01 16.72
CA GLU A 133 -14.56 -19.57 18.05
C GLU A 133 -15.19 -18.17 18.03
N GLU A 134 -14.60 -17.21 17.31
CA GLU A 134 -15.20 -15.89 17.14
C GLU A 134 -16.49 -15.94 16.30
N ILE A 135 -16.57 -16.83 15.31
CA ILE A 135 -17.80 -17.06 14.55
C ILE A 135 -18.90 -17.62 15.46
N ALA A 136 -18.58 -18.62 16.30
CA ALA A 136 -19.53 -19.22 17.24
C ALA A 136 -20.03 -18.19 18.27
N LEU A 137 -19.13 -17.40 18.86
CA LEU A 137 -19.50 -16.31 19.77
C LEU A 137 -20.32 -15.23 19.05
N GLY A 138 -19.97 -14.90 17.81
CA GLY A 138 -20.70 -13.97 16.97
C GLY A 138 -22.14 -14.42 16.68
N GLN A 139 -22.36 -15.73 16.48
CA GLN A 139 -23.69 -16.33 16.32
C GLN A 139 -24.48 -16.29 17.62
N ALA A 140 -23.90 -16.73 18.74
CA ALA A 140 -24.54 -16.68 20.05
C ALA A 140 -24.97 -15.25 20.44
N LEU A 141 -24.14 -14.25 20.14
CA LEU A 141 -24.50 -12.84 20.33
C LEU A 141 -25.61 -12.40 19.37
N ALA A 142 -25.58 -12.83 18.11
CA ALA A 142 -26.59 -12.46 17.12
C ALA A 142 -28.00 -12.93 17.52
N ASP A 143 -28.11 -14.09 18.16
CA ASP A 143 -29.36 -14.67 18.65
C ASP A 143 -29.88 -14.01 19.94
N ALA A 144 -28.99 -13.37 20.71
CA ALA A 144 -29.35 -12.67 21.94
C ALA A 144 -30.10 -11.35 21.66
N PRO A 145 -31.04 -10.92 22.53
CA PRO A 145 -31.63 -9.58 22.45
C PRO A 145 -30.60 -8.45 22.58
N ALA A 146 -30.87 -7.28 21.99
CA ALA A 146 -29.95 -6.13 22.04
C ALA A 146 -29.57 -5.66 23.46
N PRO A 147 -30.51 -5.59 24.42
CA PRO A 147 -30.18 -5.29 25.82
C PRO A 147 -29.27 -6.35 26.47
N THR A 148 -29.46 -7.64 26.13
CA THR A 148 -28.64 -8.74 26.62
C THR A 148 -27.21 -8.66 26.07
N ARG A 149 -27.03 -8.37 24.77
CA ARG A 149 -25.70 -8.11 24.19
C ARG A 149 -25.01 -6.93 24.88
N ALA A 150 -25.73 -5.85 25.16
CA ALA A 150 -25.18 -4.69 25.86
C ALA A 150 -24.71 -5.05 27.28
N ALA A 151 -25.55 -5.79 28.04
CA ALA A 151 -25.18 -6.30 29.36
C ALA A 151 -23.92 -7.18 29.30
N PHE A 152 -23.85 -8.09 28.32
CA PHE A 152 -22.72 -8.99 28.13
C PHE A 152 -21.40 -8.23 27.92
N VAL A 153 -21.41 -7.21 27.05
CA VAL A 153 -20.21 -6.39 26.78
C VAL A 153 -19.79 -5.56 27.99
N LEU A 154 -20.73 -4.94 28.71
CA LEU A 154 -20.43 -4.15 29.90
C LEU A 154 -19.83 -5.02 31.02
N ARG A 155 -20.28 -6.27 31.17
CA ARG A 155 -19.73 -7.21 32.14
C ARG A 155 -18.35 -7.70 31.73
N ARG A 156 -18.16 -8.13 30.48
CA ARG A 156 -16.94 -8.81 30.03
C ARG A 156 -15.83 -7.91 29.50
N VAL A 157 -16.17 -6.89 28.73
CA VAL A 157 -15.14 -5.99 28.17
C VAL A 157 -14.78 -4.91 29.18
N ASP A 158 -15.80 -4.32 29.81
CA ASP A 158 -15.64 -3.19 30.74
C ASP A 158 -15.51 -3.64 32.21
N GLY A 159 -15.71 -4.93 32.53
CA GLY A 159 -15.53 -5.47 33.88
C GLY A 159 -16.55 -4.96 34.91
N LEU A 160 -17.72 -4.48 34.48
CA LEU A 160 -18.67 -3.81 35.38
C LEU A 160 -19.51 -4.83 36.17
N PRO A 161 -19.72 -4.60 37.48
CA PRO A 161 -20.54 -5.47 38.30
C PRO A 161 -22.02 -5.39 37.88
N ASP A 162 -22.76 -6.48 38.08
CA ASP A 162 -24.15 -6.65 37.63
C ASP A 162 -25.07 -5.49 38.03
N ARG A 163 -24.96 -4.98 39.27
CA ARG A 163 -25.74 -3.82 39.73
C ARG A 163 -25.46 -2.56 38.92
N ARG A 164 -24.20 -2.31 38.57
CA ARG A 164 -23.80 -1.14 37.78
C ARG A 164 -24.20 -1.29 36.32
N THR A 165 -24.09 -2.49 35.77
CA THR A 165 -24.58 -2.83 34.43
C THR A 165 -26.10 -2.61 34.33
N ALA A 166 -26.88 -3.08 35.31
CA ALA A 166 -28.31 -2.85 35.37
C ALA A 166 -28.65 -1.34 35.39
N ALA A 167 -27.97 -0.57 36.25
CA ALA A 167 -28.17 0.88 36.35
C ALA A 167 -27.88 1.62 35.03
N LEU A 168 -26.82 1.23 34.28
CA LEU A 168 -26.52 1.83 32.98
C LEU A 168 -27.58 1.48 31.92
N LEU A 169 -28.12 0.26 31.94
CA LEU A 169 -29.17 -0.16 31.01
C LEU A 169 -30.52 0.51 31.33
N GLU A 170 -30.88 0.64 32.60
CA GLU A 170 -32.06 1.41 33.05
C GLU A 170 -31.95 2.87 32.62
N ALA A 171 -30.80 3.49 32.86
CA ALA A 171 -30.52 4.86 32.41
C ALA A 171 -30.55 4.98 30.87
N ALA A 172 -30.26 3.91 30.14
CA ALA A 172 -30.40 3.85 28.69
C ALA A 172 -31.83 3.57 28.18
N GLY A 173 -32.80 3.38 29.09
CA GLY A 173 -34.22 3.17 28.77
C GLY A 173 -34.64 1.72 28.58
N VAL A 174 -33.86 0.75 29.07
CA VAL A 174 -34.24 -0.67 29.08
C VAL A 174 -35.24 -0.90 30.23
N ARG A 175 -36.45 -1.39 29.91
CA ARG A 175 -37.53 -1.59 30.90
C ARG A 175 -37.26 -2.70 31.91
N ASP A 176 -36.61 -3.79 31.49
CA ASP A 176 -36.23 -4.92 32.36
C ASP A 176 -34.72 -5.17 32.24
N ALA A 177 -33.95 -4.28 32.85
CA ALA A 177 -32.50 -4.36 32.86
C ALA A 177 -32.00 -5.57 33.65
N ALA A 178 -32.67 -5.91 34.76
CA ALA A 178 -32.30 -7.04 35.60
C ALA A 178 -32.43 -8.38 34.85
N ALA A 179 -33.49 -8.60 34.07
CA ALA A 179 -33.59 -9.78 33.21
C ALA A 179 -32.53 -9.79 32.13
N SER A 180 -32.19 -8.64 31.55
CA SER A 180 -31.14 -8.53 30.54
C SER A 180 -29.75 -8.87 31.09
N VAL A 181 -29.48 -8.50 32.35
CA VAL A 181 -28.24 -8.86 33.06
C VAL A 181 -28.20 -10.35 33.39
N ARG A 182 -29.31 -10.94 33.86
CA ARG A 182 -29.39 -12.41 34.10
C ARG A 182 -29.17 -13.21 32.81
N ALA A 183 -29.89 -12.85 31.74
CA ALA A 183 -29.71 -13.51 30.44
C ALA A 183 -28.29 -13.35 29.88
N ALA A 184 -27.61 -12.24 30.19
CA ALA A 184 -26.22 -12.05 29.83
C ALA A 184 -25.26 -12.91 30.69
N ALA A 185 -25.60 -13.21 31.94
CA ALA A 185 -24.86 -14.16 32.76
C ALA A 185 -25.02 -15.60 32.26
N ASP A 186 -26.20 -15.97 31.77
CA ASP A 186 -26.42 -17.30 31.16
C ASP A 186 -25.62 -17.45 29.86
N LEU A 187 -25.64 -16.42 29.00
CA LEU A 187 -24.81 -16.36 27.79
C LEU A 187 -23.31 -16.46 28.12
N ASP A 188 -22.92 -15.89 29.25
CA ASP A 188 -21.55 -15.88 29.74
C ASP A 188 -21.07 -17.24 30.25
N ALA A 189 -21.94 -17.96 30.95
CA ALA A 189 -21.69 -19.35 31.31
C ALA A 189 -21.50 -20.24 30.07
N ALA A 190 -22.26 -20.00 29.00
CA ALA A 190 -22.16 -20.74 27.75
C ALA A 190 -20.91 -20.37 26.91
N ALA A 191 -20.47 -19.11 26.94
CA ALA A 191 -19.33 -18.63 26.15
C ALA A 191 -17.96 -18.96 26.77
N GLY A 192 -17.90 -19.21 28.09
CA GLY A 192 -16.68 -19.63 28.79
C GLY A 192 -15.63 -18.54 29.00
N ALA A 193 -14.48 -18.90 29.58
CA ALA A 193 -13.42 -17.96 29.97
C ALA A 193 -12.75 -17.24 28.79
N ALA A 194 -12.75 -17.85 27.60
CA ALA A 194 -12.16 -17.27 26.39
C ALA A 194 -12.96 -16.10 25.81
N ALA A 195 -14.23 -15.93 26.21
CA ALA A 195 -15.14 -14.92 25.65
C ALA A 195 -14.60 -13.48 25.74
N GLU A 196 -13.89 -13.15 26.81
CA GLU A 196 -13.28 -11.82 26.99
C GLU A 196 -12.13 -11.57 26.00
N ALA A 197 -11.27 -12.57 25.78
CA ALA A 197 -10.19 -12.49 24.80
C ALA A 197 -10.76 -12.39 23.38
N LEU A 198 -11.78 -13.19 23.07
CA LEU A 198 -12.48 -13.16 21.79
C LEU A 198 -13.15 -11.80 21.55
N LEU A 199 -13.86 -11.23 22.53
CA LEU A 199 -14.49 -9.90 22.40
C LEU A 199 -13.49 -8.74 22.21
N ARG A 200 -12.23 -8.92 22.62
CA ARG A 200 -11.14 -7.96 22.39
C ARG A 200 -10.39 -8.22 21.08
N SER A 201 -10.72 -9.28 20.35
CA SER A 201 -10.13 -9.59 19.05
C SER A 201 -10.57 -8.58 17.98
N GLN A 202 -9.85 -8.60 16.85
CA GLN A 202 -10.10 -7.69 15.74
C GLN A 202 -11.41 -7.96 14.99
N GLU A 203 -12.08 -9.12 15.21
CA GLU A 203 -13.39 -9.39 14.59
C GLU A 203 -14.51 -8.54 15.22
N PHE A 204 -14.41 -8.25 16.51
CA PHE A 204 -15.41 -7.46 17.24
C PHE A 204 -15.00 -5.99 17.41
N ASP A 205 -13.86 -5.60 16.85
CA ASP A 205 -13.36 -4.23 16.86
C ASP A 205 -13.76 -3.47 15.59
N ALA A 206 -14.78 -2.61 15.71
CA ALA A 206 -15.21 -1.75 14.61
C ALA A 206 -14.25 -0.58 14.32
N CYS A 207 -13.20 -0.36 15.13
CA CYS A 207 -12.10 0.54 14.79
C CYS A 207 -11.03 -0.13 13.90
N SER A 208 -10.99 -1.48 13.85
CA SER A 208 -10.05 -2.24 13.02
C SER A 208 -10.78 -2.90 11.84
N VAL A 209 -10.90 -2.16 10.73
CA VAL A 209 -11.72 -2.55 9.58
C VAL A 209 -10.91 -2.77 8.29
N GLN A 210 -11.33 -3.75 7.52
CA GLN A 210 -10.94 -3.96 6.14
C GLN A 210 -11.88 -3.20 5.20
N SER A 211 -11.33 -2.44 4.26
CA SER A 211 -12.08 -1.78 3.20
C SER A 211 -12.10 -2.64 1.94
N ARG A 212 -13.29 -2.90 1.38
CA ARG A 212 -13.45 -3.55 0.07
C ARG A 212 -14.25 -2.64 -0.87
N PRO A 213 -13.97 -2.62 -2.18
CA PRO A 213 -14.79 -1.87 -3.13
C PRO A 213 -16.24 -2.36 -3.10
N THR A 214 -17.21 -1.45 -3.25
CA THR A 214 -18.60 -1.85 -3.49
C THR A 214 -18.68 -2.63 -4.79
N ASP A 215 -19.26 -3.84 -4.76
CA ASP A 215 -19.43 -4.77 -5.90
C ASP A 215 -19.43 -4.07 -7.27
N LEU A 216 -18.25 -4.09 -7.92
CA LEU A 216 -17.97 -3.40 -9.17
C LEU A 216 -18.76 -4.04 -10.33
N VAL A 217 -19.08 -5.34 -10.22
CA VAL A 217 -19.81 -6.12 -11.23
C VAL A 217 -21.29 -5.70 -11.26
N ARG A 218 -21.90 -5.47 -10.08
CA ARG A 218 -23.29 -5.00 -9.99
C ARG A 218 -23.45 -3.55 -10.47
N ARG A 219 -22.43 -2.71 -10.32
CA ARG A 219 -22.39 -1.34 -10.87
C ARG A 219 -22.33 -1.32 -12.40
N GLY A 220 -21.56 -2.24 -12.99
CA GLY A 220 -21.56 -2.47 -14.44
C GLY A 220 -22.94 -2.89 -14.96
N ARG A 221 -23.63 -3.80 -14.27
CA ARG A 221 -24.98 -4.25 -14.64
C ARG A 221 -26.06 -3.17 -14.49
N ARG A 222 -26.02 -2.36 -13.41
CA ARG A 222 -26.99 -1.25 -13.23
C ARG A 222 -26.77 -0.10 -14.21
N ARG A 223 -25.52 0.18 -14.59
CA ARG A 223 -25.23 1.12 -15.69
C ARG A 223 -25.80 0.61 -17.01
N ARG A 224 -25.62 -0.67 -17.33
CA ARG A 224 -26.21 -1.29 -18.55
C ARG A 224 -27.74 -1.18 -18.60
N ALA A 225 -28.43 -1.31 -17.46
CA ALA A 225 -29.89 -1.13 -17.41
C ALA A 225 -30.33 0.32 -17.70
N VAL A 226 -29.59 1.33 -17.20
CA VAL A 226 -29.86 2.75 -17.49
C VAL A 226 -29.58 3.09 -18.96
N TRP A 227 -28.55 2.48 -19.56
CA TRP A 227 -28.24 2.62 -20.98
C TRP A 227 -29.33 2.02 -21.89
N LEU A 228 -29.94 0.90 -21.50
CA LEU A 228 -31.01 0.28 -22.29
C LEU A 228 -32.31 1.11 -22.27
N THR A 229 -32.65 1.75 -21.14
CA THR A 229 -33.79 2.68 -21.08
C THR A 229 -33.52 4.00 -21.82
N GLY A 230 -32.27 4.47 -21.86
CA GLY A 230 -31.88 5.65 -22.63
C GLY A 230 -31.85 5.42 -24.14
N ALA A 231 -31.42 4.22 -24.58
CA ALA A 231 -31.38 3.86 -26.00
C ALA A 231 -32.78 3.74 -26.61
N ALA A 232 -33.77 3.23 -25.88
CA ALA A 232 -35.15 3.14 -26.36
C ALA A 232 -35.77 4.53 -26.62
N ALA A 233 -35.44 5.54 -25.80
CA ALA A 233 -35.91 6.91 -25.98
C ALA A 233 -35.23 7.62 -27.17
N ALA A 234 -33.96 7.30 -27.45
CA ALA A 234 -33.23 7.88 -28.59
C ALA A 234 -33.68 7.28 -29.94
N VAL A 235 -34.04 6.00 -29.98
CA VAL A 235 -34.56 5.35 -31.19
C VAL A 235 -35.96 5.86 -31.56
N ALA A 236 -36.80 6.19 -30.57
CA ALA A 236 -38.10 6.82 -30.82
C ALA A 236 -37.99 8.23 -31.40
N LEU A 237 -36.93 8.98 -31.06
CA LEU A 237 -36.70 10.34 -31.58
C LEU A 237 -36.03 10.35 -32.97
N ALA A 238 -35.26 9.30 -33.31
CA ALA A 238 -34.57 9.18 -34.59
C ALA A 238 -35.48 8.69 -35.74
N ALA A 239 -36.65 8.14 -35.44
CA ALA A 239 -37.59 7.65 -36.46
C ALA A 239 -38.38 8.78 -37.18
N VAL A 240 -38.25 10.04 -36.75
CA VAL A 240 -39.05 11.16 -37.28
C VAL A 240 -38.30 12.00 -38.33
N ILE A 241 -36.99 11.82 -38.51
CA ILE A 241 -36.20 12.70 -39.41
C ILE A 241 -35.22 11.88 -40.25
N VAL A 242 -35.69 11.31 -41.37
CA VAL A 242 -34.80 10.97 -42.50
C VAL A 242 -35.54 11.20 -43.82
N PRO A 243 -35.17 12.19 -44.63
CA PRO A 243 -35.38 12.17 -46.07
C PRO A 243 -34.26 11.37 -46.74
N GLN A 244 -34.64 10.60 -47.76
CA GLN A 244 -33.77 9.78 -48.58
C GLN A 244 -32.98 10.61 -49.58
N THR A 245 -31.69 10.32 -49.76
CA THR A 245 -30.98 10.60 -51.01
C THR A 245 -30.02 9.47 -51.34
N THR A 246 -30.05 9.13 -52.62
CA THR A 246 -29.46 8.02 -53.34
C THR A 246 -27.97 8.18 -53.68
N ASP A 247 -27.34 7.02 -53.84
CA ASP A 247 -26.25 6.65 -54.75
C ASP A 247 -24.88 7.33 -54.73
N GLY A 248 -23.86 6.47 -54.79
CA GLY A 248 -22.49 6.85 -55.10
C GLY A 248 -21.46 5.82 -54.67
N SER A 249 -21.44 4.67 -55.34
CA SER A 249 -20.36 3.68 -55.21
C SER A 249 -19.00 4.29 -55.58
N GLY A 250 -18.07 4.29 -54.64
CA GLY A 250 -16.66 4.64 -54.87
C GLY A 250 -15.76 3.85 -53.93
N ARG A 251 -15.17 2.76 -54.45
CA ARG A 251 -14.03 2.11 -53.82
C ARG A 251 -12.90 3.13 -53.69
N SER A 252 -12.52 3.46 -52.46
CA SER A 252 -11.25 4.13 -52.17
C SER A 252 -10.55 3.38 -51.04
N THR A 253 -9.53 2.63 -51.41
CA THR A 253 -8.46 2.18 -50.52
C THR A 253 -7.62 3.39 -50.16
N ALA A 254 -8.07 4.15 -49.16
CA ALA A 254 -7.24 5.06 -48.41
C ALA A 254 -7.31 4.61 -46.96
N SER A 255 -6.17 4.18 -46.41
CA SER A 255 -5.99 3.98 -44.98
C SER A 255 -6.55 5.21 -44.25
N ALA A 256 -7.71 5.04 -43.62
CA ALA A 256 -8.29 6.05 -42.77
C ALA A 256 -7.36 6.17 -41.56
N ARG A 257 -6.38 7.08 -41.66
CA ARG A 257 -5.60 7.56 -40.52
C ARG A 257 -6.63 7.93 -39.46
N ALA A 258 -6.64 7.21 -38.34
CA ALA A 258 -7.49 7.57 -37.23
C ALA A 258 -7.14 9.02 -36.88
N ALA A 259 -8.05 9.95 -37.17
CA ALA A 259 -7.83 11.36 -36.85
C ALA A 259 -7.54 11.45 -35.35
N THR A 260 -6.47 12.15 -34.98
CA THR A 260 -6.14 12.38 -33.57
C THR A 260 -7.39 12.89 -32.87
N PRO A 261 -7.87 12.22 -31.81
CA PRO A 261 -9.10 12.61 -31.16
C PRO A 261 -9.06 14.08 -30.76
N ARG A 262 -10.14 14.84 -30.98
CA ARG A 262 -10.20 16.29 -30.71
C ARG A 262 -9.90 16.68 -29.25
N TYR A 263 -9.93 15.71 -28.32
CA TYR A 263 -9.55 15.95 -26.92
C TYR A 263 -8.02 15.99 -26.72
N LEU A 264 -7.24 15.45 -27.66
CA LEU A 264 -5.78 15.50 -27.67
C LEU A 264 -5.32 16.70 -28.49
N SER A 265 -5.23 17.86 -27.82
CA SER A 265 -4.66 19.08 -28.39
C SER A 265 -3.68 19.72 -27.40
N ALA A 266 -2.69 20.44 -27.92
CA ALA A 266 -1.69 21.14 -27.11
C ALA A 266 -2.34 22.15 -26.14
N ASP A 267 -3.42 22.80 -26.55
CA ASP A 267 -4.18 23.76 -25.73
C ASP A 267 -4.94 23.12 -24.55
N ARG A 268 -5.12 21.78 -24.57
CA ARG A 268 -5.88 21.04 -23.55
C ARG A 268 -4.99 20.20 -22.63
N LEU A 269 -3.68 20.33 -22.75
CA LEU A 269 -2.73 19.66 -21.86
C LEU A 269 -2.95 20.10 -20.41
N VAL A 270 -2.97 19.12 -19.50
CA VAL A 270 -3.04 19.41 -18.06
C VAL A 270 -1.68 19.95 -17.62
N ARG A 271 -1.68 21.00 -16.79
CA ARG A 271 -0.48 21.59 -16.19
C ARG A 271 -0.71 21.73 -14.70
N ALA A 272 0.12 21.10 -13.90
CA ALA A 272 0.08 21.25 -12.44
C ALA A 272 0.64 22.62 -12.04
N ASP A 273 0.12 23.17 -10.94
CA ASP A 273 0.65 24.40 -10.36
C ASP A 273 2.07 24.16 -9.81
N ALA A 274 2.96 25.16 -9.96
CA ALA A 274 4.37 25.04 -9.63
C ALA A 274 4.65 24.79 -8.14
N GLN A 275 3.74 25.15 -7.24
CA GLN A 275 3.87 24.95 -5.80
C GLN A 275 3.01 23.80 -5.28
N GLN A 276 2.14 23.21 -6.11
CA GLN A 276 1.21 22.13 -5.71
C GLN A 276 1.92 20.94 -5.06
N TRP A 277 3.11 20.59 -5.51
CA TRP A 277 3.89 19.47 -4.95
C TRP A 277 4.24 19.64 -3.48
N ALA A 278 4.31 20.88 -2.98
CA ALA A 278 4.61 21.17 -1.58
C ALA A 278 3.35 21.08 -0.68
N ASP A 279 2.16 21.08 -1.26
CA ASP A 279 0.87 21.09 -0.56
C ASP A 279 -0.08 20.03 -1.13
N THR A 280 0.41 18.80 -1.23
CA THR A 280 -0.35 17.65 -1.73
C THR A 280 -0.03 16.40 -0.91
N SER A 281 -1.04 15.55 -0.70
CA SER A 281 -0.83 14.21 -0.15
C SER A 281 -0.46 13.18 -1.22
N ARG A 282 -0.43 13.57 -2.50
CA ARG A 282 0.03 12.76 -3.63
C ARG A 282 1.29 13.38 -4.21
N VAL A 283 2.43 12.87 -3.77
CA VAL A 283 3.74 13.32 -4.21
C VAL A 283 4.22 12.36 -5.30
N ASP A 284 3.63 12.51 -6.49
CA ASP A 284 3.87 11.67 -7.67
C ASP A 284 3.88 12.54 -8.95
N PHE A 285 3.83 11.94 -10.14
CA PHE A 285 3.82 12.67 -11.42
C PHE A 285 2.66 13.65 -11.58
N THR A 286 1.54 13.47 -10.86
CA THR A 286 0.40 14.40 -10.91
C THR A 286 0.76 15.77 -10.32
N ALA A 287 1.75 15.84 -9.44
CA ALA A 287 2.22 17.07 -8.82
C ALA A 287 3.40 17.74 -9.56
N TRP A 288 3.82 17.20 -10.71
CA TRP A 288 4.91 17.79 -11.49
C TRP A 288 4.42 18.96 -12.35
N PRO A 289 4.93 20.19 -12.16
CA PRO A 289 4.67 21.27 -13.10
C PRO A 289 5.40 21.02 -14.42
N ALA A 290 4.87 21.59 -15.50
CA ALA A 290 5.55 21.60 -16.79
C ALA A 290 6.85 22.42 -16.69
N ARG A 291 7.98 21.84 -17.11
CA ARG A 291 9.31 22.51 -17.11
C ARG A 291 9.97 22.45 -18.50
N GLY A 292 10.96 23.31 -18.73
CA GLY A 292 11.68 23.40 -20.01
C GLY A 292 11.22 24.57 -20.89
N GLY A 293 12.15 25.04 -21.74
CA GLY A 293 11.96 26.24 -22.56
C GLY A 293 10.99 26.11 -23.74
N ARG A 294 10.43 24.93 -24.02
CA ARG A 294 9.49 24.70 -25.14
C ARG A 294 8.10 24.24 -24.67
N THR A 295 7.73 24.57 -23.44
CA THR A 295 6.43 24.22 -22.85
C THR A 295 5.24 24.90 -23.51
N ASP A 296 5.46 25.95 -24.32
CA ASP A 296 4.41 26.65 -25.08
C ASP A 296 4.53 26.42 -26.60
N ASP A 297 5.45 25.55 -27.02
CA ASP A 297 5.66 25.22 -28.44
C ASP A 297 4.54 24.28 -28.94
N LYS A 298 3.47 24.88 -29.44
CA LYS A 298 2.28 24.14 -29.87
C LYS A 298 2.56 23.16 -31.00
N ASP A 299 3.54 23.44 -31.86
CA ASP A 299 3.88 22.56 -32.97
C ASP A 299 4.58 21.30 -32.47
N LEU A 300 5.58 21.45 -31.60
CA LEU A 300 6.25 20.33 -30.95
C LEU A 300 5.27 19.49 -30.13
N LEU A 301 4.43 20.13 -29.32
CA LEU A 301 3.46 19.45 -28.46
C LEU A 301 2.40 18.71 -29.27
N SER A 302 1.90 19.31 -30.35
CA SER A 302 0.92 18.67 -31.24
C SER A 302 1.51 17.49 -31.99
N ARG A 303 2.76 17.60 -32.46
CA ARG A 303 3.48 16.45 -33.06
C ARG A 303 3.64 15.32 -32.05
N ALA A 304 4.15 15.62 -30.85
CA ALA A 304 4.36 14.62 -29.81
C ALA A 304 3.05 13.91 -29.38
N LEU A 305 1.96 14.67 -29.22
CA LEU A 305 0.63 14.11 -28.93
C LEU A 305 0.09 13.26 -30.08
N GLY A 306 0.23 13.74 -31.32
CA GLY A 306 -0.18 13.01 -32.52
C GLY A 306 0.57 11.68 -32.64
N THR A 307 1.88 11.69 -32.40
CA THR A 307 2.73 10.49 -32.39
C THR A 307 2.30 9.49 -31.31
N TRP A 308 1.93 9.94 -30.10
CA TRP A 308 1.42 9.01 -29.08
C TRP A 308 0.01 8.48 -29.45
N ALA A 309 -0.86 9.32 -29.99
CA ALA A 309 -2.21 8.92 -30.36
C ALA A 309 -2.23 7.90 -31.52
N ALA A 310 -1.36 8.09 -32.51
CA ALA A 310 -1.26 7.21 -33.67
C ALA A 310 0.18 7.23 -34.22
N PRO A 311 1.09 6.38 -33.66
CA PRO A 311 2.46 6.29 -34.14
C PRO A 311 2.52 5.87 -35.60
N THR A 312 3.41 6.49 -36.37
CA THR A 312 3.68 6.16 -37.76
C THR A 312 4.90 5.23 -37.87
N THR A 313 5.09 4.59 -39.02
CA THR A 313 6.16 3.59 -39.23
C THR A 313 7.57 4.18 -39.19
N ASP A 314 7.70 5.49 -39.39
CA ASP A 314 8.94 6.26 -39.28
C ASP A 314 9.30 6.64 -37.83
N VAL A 315 8.44 6.33 -36.86
CA VAL A 315 8.71 6.55 -35.43
C VAL A 315 9.16 5.26 -34.77
N ARG A 316 10.28 5.32 -34.03
CA ARG A 316 10.72 4.23 -33.17
C ARG A 316 9.90 4.21 -31.88
N VAL A 317 8.95 3.29 -31.78
CA VAL A 317 8.16 3.07 -30.55
C VAL A 317 8.83 2.02 -29.66
N THR A 318 9.05 2.36 -28.39
CA THR A 318 9.49 1.40 -27.36
C THR A 318 8.55 1.45 -26.17
N ALA A 319 8.26 0.30 -25.58
CA ALA A 319 7.39 0.20 -24.41
C ALA A 319 7.99 -0.78 -23.41
N THR A 320 8.04 -0.41 -22.12
CA THR A 320 8.45 -1.37 -21.10
C THR A 320 7.41 -2.51 -20.99
N PRO A 321 7.82 -3.75 -20.65
CA PRO A 321 6.92 -4.90 -20.66
C PRO A 321 5.61 -4.70 -19.91
N GLY A 322 4.50 -4.95 -20.62
CA GLY A 322 3.14 -4.79 -20.07
C GLY A 322 2.63 -3.35 -20.03
N THR A 323 3.30 -2.41 -20.69
CA THR A 323 2.79 -1.04 -20.91
C THR A 323 1.87 -1.02 -22.12
N PRO A 324 0.59 -0.60 -21.98
CA PRO A 324 -0.30 -0.39 -23.11
C PRO A 324 0.22 0.72 -24.04
N THR A 325 0.15 0.50 -25.35
CA THR A 325 0.65 1.44 -26.38
C THR A 325 -0.45 2.22 -27.10
N ASP A 326 -1.70 2.07 -26.67
CA ASP A 326 -2.84 2.83 -27.17
C ASP A 326 -2.76 4.32 -26.82
N ALA A 327 -3.54 5.13 -27.55
CA ALA A 327 -3.66 6.55 -27.32
C ALA A 327 -4.06 6.86 -25.86
N PRO A 328 -3.63 8.00 -25.29
CA PRO A 328 -4.04 8.39 -23.96
C PRO A 328 -5.58 8.56 -23.91
N PRO A 329 -6.26 8.01 -22.88
CA PRO A 329 -7.73 8.00 -22.82
C PRO A 329 -8.34 9.39 -22.56
N ARG A 330 -7.51 10.35 -22.12
CA ARG A 330 -7.85 11.74 -21.83
C ARG A 330 -6.65 12.62 -22.18
N SER A 331 -6.83 13.95 -22.14
CA SER A 331 -5.72 14.89 -22.32
C SER A 331 -4.65 14.64 -21.24
N PRO A 332 -3.40 14.32 -21.63
CA PRO A 332 -2.35 14.03 -20.66
C PRO A 332 -1.82 15.32 -20.02
N GLN A 333 -1.11 15.17 -18.91
CA GLN A 333 -0.35 16.20 -18.25
C GLN A 333 0.99 16.41 -18.94
N LEU A 334 1.37 17.66 -19.18
CA LEU A 334 2.70 18.03 -19.63
C LEU A 334 3.65 18.10 -18.44
N LEU A 335 4.71 17.30 -18.49
CA LEU A 335 5.76 17.27 -17.47
C LEU A 335 7.00 18.05 -17.90
N TYR A 336 7.35 17.95 -19.19
CA TYR A 336 8.52 18.64 -19.74
C TYR A 336 8.39 18.87 -21.24
N ALA A 337 8.89 20.00 -21.72
CA ALA A 337 9.19 20.21 -23.13
C ALA A 337 10.40 21.13 -23.31
N GLY A 338 11.42 20.67 -24.02
CA GLY A 338 12.66 21.43 -24.24
C GLY A 338 13.69 20.62 -25.01
N ASP A 339 14.83 21.25 -25.31
CA ASP A 339 15.90 20.62 -26.09
C ASP A 339 16.89 19.90 -25.17
N VAL A 340 17.11 18.60 -25.43
CA VAL A 340 18.06 17.78 -24.67
C VAL A 340 18.95 17.02 -25.64
N GLY A 341 20.26 17.30 -25.60
CA GLY A 341 21.21 16.71 -26.55
C GLY A 341 20.96 17.14 -27.99
N GLY A 342 20.51 18.38 -28.21
CA GLY A 342 20.23 18.95 -29.53
C GLY A 342 18.87 18.59 -30.13
N ARG A 343 18.04 17.80 -29.41
CA ARG A 343 16.76 17.30 -29.90
C ARG A 343 15.61 17.77 -29.04
N GLY A 344 14.48 18.11 -29.67
CA GLY A 344 13.24 18.41 -28.96
C GLY A 344 12.73 17.18 -28.22
N VAL A 345 12.55 17.29 -26.91
CA VAL A 345 12.03 16.21 -26.05
C VAL A 345 10.77 16.69 -25.35
N VAL A 346 9.73 15.85 -25.36
CA VAL A 346 8.48 16.11 -24.63
C VAL A 346 8.18 14.92 -23.73
N LEU A 347 7.83 15.19 -22.47
CA LEU A 347 7.41 14.18 -21.50
C LEU A 347 5.97 14.44 -21.05
N PHE A 348 5.12 13.44 -21.21
CA PHE A 348 3.74 13.45 -20.76
C PHE A 348 3.48 12.40 -19.68
N SER A 349 2.42 12.61 -18.89
CA SER A 349 1.80 11.56 -18.07
C SER A 349 0.29 11.53 -18.29
N ASP A 350 -0.31 10.35 -18.43
CA ASP A 350 -1.78 10.17 -18.43
C ASP A 350 -2.33 9.70 -17.07
N GLY A 351 -1.47 9.66 -16.04
CA GLY A 351 -1.77 9.15 -14.70
C GLY A 351 -1.46 7.67 -14.49
N GLU A 352 -1.26 6.89 -15.56
CA GLU A 352 -0.88 5.47 -15.50
C GLU A 352 0.43 5.19 -16.25
N ARG A 353 0.74 6.02 -17.26
CA ARG A 353 1.90 5.88 -18.15
C ARG A 353 2.65 7.20 -18.25
N LEU A 354 3.95 7.09 -18.46
CA LEU A 354 4.80 8.13 -19.00
C LEU A 354 4.98 7.92 -20.50
N ALA A 355 4.92 9.00 -21.26
CA ALA A 355 5.24 9.01 -22.68
C ALA A 355 6.32 10.05 -22.94
N ARG A 356 7.48 9.59 -23.39
CA ARG A 356 8.59 10.46 -23.80
C ARG A 356 8.72 10.44 -25.30
N TYR A 357 8.44 11.57 -25.92
CA TYR A 357 8.68 11.82 -27.32
C TYR A 357 10.05 12.49 -27.52
N THR A 358 10.74 12.14 -28.59
CA THR A 358 12.00 12.76 -29.02
C THR A 358 11.91 13.03 -30.52
N ASP A 359 12.08 14.29 -30.92
CA ASP A 359 12.08 14.72 -32.33
C ASP A 359 13.18 14.00 -33.12
N ALA A 360 12.96 13.82 -34.43
CA ALA A 360 13.96 13.30 -35.35
C ALA A 360 15.18 14.24 -35.43
N ASP A 361 16.33 13.69 -35.79
CA ASP A 361 17.58 14.44 -35.93
C ASP A 361 18.50 13.78 -36.97
N GLY A 362 18.67 14.43 -38.12
CA GLY A 362 19.34 13.85 -39.29
C GLY A 362 18.73 12.48 -39.65
N ASP A 363 19.59 11.46 -39.67
CA ASP A 363 19.19 10.06 -39.94
C ASP A 363 18.54 9.36 -38.74
N SER A 364 18.53 9.98 -37.56
CA SER A 364 17.90 9.40 -36.38
C SER A 364 16.39 9.68 -36.41
N PRO A 365 15.53 8.65 -36.53
CA PRO A 365 14.09 8.85 -36.54
C PRO A 365 13.59 9.44 -35.22
N ALA A 366 12.39 10.01 -35.26
CA ALA A 366 11.66 10.36 -34.05
C ALA A 366 11.41 9.09 -33.21
N ALA A 367 11.31 9.26 -31.89
CA ALA A 367 11.12 8.14 -30.99
C ALA A 367 10.03 8.43 -29.96
N LEU A 368 9.24 7.40 -29.64
CA LEU A 368 8.26 7.40 -28.58
C LEU A 368 8.58 6.27 -27.60
N ALA A 369 8.95 6.62 -26.37
CA ALA A 369 9.15 5.66 -25.31
C ALA A 369 7.96 5.72 -24.33
N LEU A 370 7.40 4.56 -24.01
CA LEU A 370 6.28 4.39 -23.09
C LEU A 370 6.68 3.54 -21.89
N SER A 371 6.28 3.97 -20.70
CA SER A 371 6.44 3.16 -19.49
C SER A 371 5.26 3.32 -18.56
N ARG A 372 4.85 2.23 -17.91
CA ARG A 372 4.00 2.31 -16.72
C ARG A 372 4.63 3.15 -15.62
N ALA A 373 3.75 3.86 -14.90
CA ALA A 373 4.04 4.72 -13.76
C ALA A 373 2.85 4.81 -12.79
N ASP A 374 1.93 3.84 -12.85
CA ASP A 374 0.82 3.71 -11.90
C ASP A 374 1.32 3.40 -10.50
N ASP A 375 0.63 3.93 -9.47
CA ASP A 375 1.05 3.85 -8.07
C ASP A 375 2.49 4.37 -7.84
N ALA A 376 2.96 5.31 -8.67
CA ALA A 376 4.19 6.02 -8.39
C ALA A 376 4.06 6.88 -7.13
N ASP A 377 5.18 7.07 -6.45
CA ASP A 377 5.29 7.72 -5.14
C ASP A 377 6.49 8.68 -5.10
N VAL A 378 6.79 9.23 -3.93
CA VAL A 378 7.84 10.23 -3.74
C VAL A 378 9.22 9.77 -4.20
N THR A 379 9.51 8.46 -4.21
CA THR A 379 10.81 7.90 -4.61
C THR A 379 10.80 7.41 -6.06
N THR A 380 9.73 6.75 -6.50
CA THR A 380 9.62 6.19 -7.86
C THR A 380 9.23 7.23 -8.91
N ALA A 381 8.60 8.34 -8.51
CA ALA A 381 8.37 9.52 -9.33
C ALA A 381 9.44 10.61 -9.14
N ALA A 382 10.58 10.30 -8.52
CA ALA A 382 11.59 11.31 -8.19
C ALA A 382 12.44 11.75 -9.40
N VAL A 383 12.53 10.93 -10.44
CA VAL A 383 13.42 11.18 -11.58
C VAL A 383 12.97 10.39 -12.82
N VAL A 384 13.14 10.96 -14.01
CA VAL A 384 12.81 10.34 -15.30
C VAL A 384 13.90 10.59 -16.33
N VAL A 385 14.24 9.58 -17.13
CA VAL A 385 15.25 9.70 -18.20
C VAL A 385 14.71 10.53 -19.36
N LEU A 386 15.31 11.69 -19.64
CA LEU A 386 14.96 12.52 -20.81
C LEU A 386 15.75 12.13 -22.06
N ALA A 387 17.02 11.81 -21.91
CA ALA A 387 17.87 11.46 -23.04
C ALA A 387 18.91 10.41 -22.64
N ARG A 388 19.27 9.56 -23.59
CA ARG A 388 20.38 8.63 -23.49
C ARG A 388 21.35 8.91 -24.63
N SER A 389 22.63 8.99 -24.31
CA SER A 389 23.73 9.00 -25.26
C SER A 389 24.63 7.79 -25.00
N LYS A 390 25.69 7.61 -25.79
CA LYS A 390 26.61 6.48 -25.63
C LYS A 390 27.28 6.53 -24.25
N GLY A 391 26.84 5.67 -23.33
CA GLY A 391 27.39 5.53 -21.98
C GLY A 391 26.94 6.58 -20.96
N SER A 392 25.93 7.40 -21.27
CA SER A 392 25.39 8.35 -20.28
C SER A 392 23.89 8.63 -20.48
N ALA A 393 23.26 9.14 -19.44
CA ALA A 393 21.87 9.59 -19.48
C ALA A 393 21.73 10.96 -18.79
N ARG A 394 20.76 11.74 -19.28
CA ARG A 394 20.28 12.95 -18.61
C ARG A 394 18.88 12.72 -18.09
N TYR A 395 18.64 13.20 -16.89
CA TYR A 395 17.38 12.97 -16.19
C TYR A 395 16.68 14.28 -15.87
N LEU A 396 15.36 14.21 -15.77
CA LEU A 396 14.52 15.23 -15.18
C LEU A 396 14.24 14.84 -13.73
N THR A 397 14.65 15.66 -12.78
CA THR A 397 14.34 15.47 -11.36
C THR A 397 12.94 16.00 -11.04
N ALA A 398 12.29 15.41 -10.05
CA ALA A 398 11.03 15.89 -9.52
C ALA A 398 11.21 17.26 -8.83
N PRO A 399 10.14 18.08 -8.74
CA PRO A 399 10.23 19.41 -8.14
C PRO A 399 10.51 19.39 -6.63
N TRP A 400 10.24 18.26 -5.96
CA TRP A 400 10.57 18.07 -4.55
C TRP A 400 11.99 17.56 -4.31
N VAL A 401 12.81 17.32 -5.33
CA VAL A 401 14.22 16.92 -5.13
C VAL A 401 15.05 18.16 -4.83
N ALA A 402 15.60 18.24 -3.61
CA ALA A 402 16.41 19.36 -3.16
C ALA A 402 17.92 19.15 -3.35
N GLU A 403 18.37 17.90 -3.25
CA GLU A 403 19.78 17.55 -3.51
C GLU A 403 19.85 16.35 -4.46
N SER A 404 20.76 16.45 -5.43
CA SER A 404 21.05 15.40 -6.39
C SER A 404 22.54 15.08 -6.34
N THR A 405 22.87 13.80 -6.20
CA THR A 405 24.24 13.31 -6.17
C THR A 405 24.37 12.00 -6.93
N THR A 406 25.58 11.64 -7.33
CA THR A 406 25.91 10.36 -7.93
C THR A 406 26.92 9.60 -7.08
N ARG A 407 26.79 8.27 -7.01
CA ARG A 407 27.75 7.39 -6.34
C ARG A 407 27.89 6.06 -7.07
N ASP A 408 28.96 5.34 -6.80
CA ASP A 408 29.19 3.98 -7.31
C ASP A 408 28.88 2.97 -6.20
N LEU A 409 27.92 2.08 -6.41
CA LEU A 409 27.58 1.04 -5.42
C LEU A 409 28.74 0.08 -5.15
N LEU A 410 29.68 -0.07 -6.09
CA LEU A 410 30.89 -0.87 -5.89
C LEU A 410 31.99 -0.13 -5.11
N ARG A 411 31.71 1.09 -4.64
CA ARG A 411 32.60 1.86 -3.77
C ARG A 411 31.81 2.38 -2.55
N PRO A 412 31.36 1.48 -1.66
CA PRO A 412 30.43 1.83 -0.58
C PRO A 412 30.98 2.88 0.40
N ASP A 413 32.31 2.97 0.55
CA ASP A 413 32.97 3.93 1.45
C ASP A 413 33.29 5.28 0.78
N SER A 414 33.05 5.40 -0.53
CA SER A 414 33.26 6.66 -1.23
C SER A 414 32.04 7.59 -1.05
N PRO A 415 32.24 8.87 -0.71
CA PRO A 415 31.14 9.81 -0.60
C PRO A 415 30.46 10.02 -1.95
N ALA A 416 29.16 10.34 -1.93
CA ALA A 416 28.43 10.74 -3.12
C ALA A 416 28.95 12.09 -3.63
N ARG A 417 29.01 12.24 -4.95
CA ARG A 417 29.47 13.46 -5.62
C ARG A 417 28.27 14.32 -6.02
N PRO A 418 28.31 15.65 -5.80
CA PRO A 418 27.27 16.55 -6.26
C PRO A 418 26.99 16.36 -7.77
N LEU A 419 25.71 16.33 -8.13
CA LEU A 419 25.26 16.32 -9.51
C LEU A 419 24.53 17.63 -9.77
N HIS A 420 25.05 18.42 -10.71
CA HIS A 420 24.40 19.65 -11.10
C HIS A 420 23.06 19.38 -11.78
N VAL A 421 22.09 20.25 -11.49
CA VAL A 421 20.74 20.24 -12.05
C VAL A 421 20.43 21.65 -12.52
N SER A 422 19.96 21.78 -13.76
CA SER A 422 19.57 23.06 -14.35
C SER A 422 18.34 23.66 -13.66
N GLY A 423 18.03 24.93 -13.96
CA GLY A 423 16.80 25.57 -13.48
C GLY A 423 15.50 24.85 -13.88
N ASP A 424 15.53 24.09 -14.98
CA ASP A 424 14.41 23.26 -15.45
C ASP A 424 14.34 21.87 -14.79
N GLY A 425 15.27 21.55 -13.88
CA GLY A 425 15.34 20.25 -13.23
C GLY A 425 16.08 19.18 -14.04
N VAL A 426 16.84 19.56 -15.08
CA VAL A 426 17.58 18.60 -15.91
C VAL A 426 18.98 18.40 -15.37
N THR A 427 19.37 17.16 -15.13
CA THR A 427 20.72 16.83 -14.65
C THR A 427 21.77 17.02 -15.74
N ASP A 428 23.01 17.25 -15.33
CA ASP A 428 24.18 16.92 -16.16
C ASP A 428 24.18 15.43 -16.57
N ALA A 429 25.00 15.09 -17.55
CA ALA A 429 25.12 13.72 -18.03
C ALA A 429 25.70 12.81 -16.94
N VAL A 430 24.96 11.76 -16.57
CA VAL A 430 25.39 10.77 -15.58
C VAL A 430 25.85 9.52 -16.33
N PRO A 431 27.03 8.97 -15.99
CA PRO A 431 27.49 7.72 -16.57
C PRO A 431 26.47 6.58 -16.37
N VAL A 432 26.20 5.84 -17.44
CA VAL A 432 25.39 4.62 -17.41
C VAL A 432 26.26 3.48 -17.93
N VAL A 433 26.34 2.40 -17.16
CA VAL A 433 27.17 1.23 -17.47
C VAL A 433 26.25 0.12 -17.98
N ALA A 434 26.67 -0.59 -19.04
CA ALA A 434 25.93 -1.72 -19.57
C ALA A 434 25.79 -2.82 -18.51
N ALA A 435 24.67 -3.56 -18.50
CA ALA A 435 24.42 -4.60 -17.50
C ALA A 435 25.53 -5.66 -17.37
N ALA A 436 26.20 -5.99 -18.49
CA ALA A 436 27.23 -7.02 -18.55
C ALA A 436 28.57 -6.62 -17.90
N ASP A 437 28.90 -5.32 -17.89
CA ASP A 437 30.09 -4.81 -17.21
C ASP A 437 29.77 -4.68 -15.72
N CYS A 438 30.59 -5.20 -14.80
CA CYS A 438 30.45 -4.95 -13.35
C CYS A 438 31.68 -4.29 -12.70
N ALA A 439 32.44 -3.49 -13.45
CA ALA A 439 33.51 -2.69 -12.87
C ALA A 439 32.99 -1.47 -12.10
N ARG A 440 31.81 -0.95 -12.49
CA ARG A 440 31.17 0.23 -11.88
C ARG A 440 29.66 0.08 -11.87
N ARG A 441 29.01 0.61 -10.83
CA ARG A 441 27.55 0.66 -10.68
C ARG A 441 27.11 2.06 -10.26
N PRO A 442 27.17 3.04 -11.18
CA PRO A 442 26.72 4.39 -10.89
C PRO A 442 25.21 4.40 -10.60
N VAL A 443 24.84 5.11 -9.54
CA VAL A 443 23.46 5.34 -9.12
C VAL A 443 23.27 6.80 -8.76
N LEU A 444 22.01 7.25 -8.80
CA LEU A 444 21.62 8.56 -8.28
C LEU A 444 21.26 8.39 -6.81
N GLN A 445 21.77 9.28 -5.96
CA GLN A 445 21.25 9.47 -4.62
C GLN A 445 20.60 10.84 -4.54
N LEU A 446 19.31 10.84 -4.22
CA LEU A 446 18.46 12.01 -4.19
C LEU A 446 18.01 12.29 -2.75
N ARG A 447 17.78 13.56 -2.43
CA ARG A 447 17.17 13.97 -1.17
C ARG A 447 15.94 14.82 -1.43
N SER A 448 14.84 14.49 -0.77
CA SER A 448 13.62 15.30 -0.83
C SER A 448 13.79 16.63 -0.09
N SER A 449 13.08 17.64 -0.58
CA SER A 449 12.94 18.95 0.05
C SER A 449 12.37 18.83 1.46
N SER A 450 12.75 19.77 2.31
CA SER A 450 12.20 19.90 3.67
C SER A 450 10.71 20.19 3.73
N ARG A 451 10.11 20.62 2.61
CA ARG A 451 8.66 20.78 2.48
C ARG A 451 7.93 19.44 2.43
N ILE A 452 8.64 18.35 2.16
CA ILE A 452 8.16 16.98 2.33
C ILE A 452 8.66 16.49 3.69
N VAL A 453 7.75 16.45 4.68
CA VAL A 453 8.03 16.20 6.11
C VAL A 453 8.84 14.92 6.38
N GLU A 454 8.83 13.99 5.43
CA GLU A 454 9.58 12.74 5.49
C GLU A 454 11.11 12.90 5.33
N HIS A 455 11.61 13.97 4.70
CA HIS A 455 13.05 14.27 4.55
C HIS A 455 13.91 13.07 4.11
N HIS A 456 13.45 12.33 3.10
CA HIS A 456 14.07 11.07 2.70
C HIS A 456 15.25 11.29 1.74
N ALA A 457 16.39 10.70 2.09
CA ALA A 457 17.48 10.45 1.16
C ALA A 457 17.37 9.00 0.68
N PHE A 458 17.34 8.80 -0.63
CA PHE A 458 17.11 7.50 -1.26
C PHE A 458 17.98 7.33 -2.50
N VAL A 459 18.15 6.07 -2.91
CA VAL A 459 19.01 5.70 -4.04
C VAL A 459 18.15 5.12 -5.16
N VAL A 460 18.41 5.55 -6.40
CA VAL A 460 17.79 4.99 -7.60
C VAL A 460 18.84 4.55 -8.61
N ALA A 461 18.62 3.39 -9.22
CA ALA A 461 19.50 2.82 -10.24
C ALA A 461 18.87 2.88 -11.63
N ASP A 462 19.66 3.26 -12.63
CA ASP A 462 19.21 3.19 -14.01
C ASP A 462 19.38 1.77 -14.56
N LEU A 463 18.25 1.09 -14.82
CA LEU A 463 18.18 -0.25 -15.43
C LEU A 463 17.57 -0.21 -16.84
N GLY A 464 17.80 0.87 -17.58
CA GLY A 464 17.45 0.99 -19.00
C GLY A 464 16.02 1.50 -19.29
N GLY A 465 15.15 1.55 -18.27
CA GLY A 465 13.79 2.10 -18.38
C GLY A 465 13.72 3.62 -18.46
N LEU A 466 12.50 4.18 -18.58
CA LEU A 466 12.26 5.62 -18.43
C LEU A 466 12.36 6.08 -16.97
N SER A 467 11.87 5.26 -16.04
CA SER A 467 11.87 5.53 -14.61
C SER A 467 13.00 4.72 -13.96
N PRO A 468 14.02 5.35 -13.36
CA PRO A 468 15.01 4.68 -12.53
C PRO A 468 14.39 3.91 -11.36
N VAL A 469 15.11 2.92 -10.86
CA VAL A 469 14.62 1.89 -9.94
C VAL A 469 15.03 2.20 -8.51
N HIS A 470 14.05 2.34 -7.61
CA HIS A 470 14.29 2.62 -6.19
C HIS A 470 14.96 1.43 -5.49
N LEU A 471 16.10 1.69 -4.83
CA LEU A 471 16.84 0.67 -4.09
C LEU A 471 16.56 0.81 -2.59
N THR A 472 16.17 -0.31 -1.99
CA THR A 472 15.90 -0.41 -0.55
C THR A 472 16.64 -1.58 0.07
N TYR A 473 16.75 -1.57 1.39
CA TYR A 473 17.43 -2.59 2.16
C TYR A 473 16.65 -2.95 3.42
N THR A 474 16.52 -4.24 3.70
CA THR A 474 15.89 -4.76 4.92
C THR A 474 16.93 -5.59 5.67
N PRO A 475 17.45 -5.09 6.82
CA PRO A 475 18.43 -5.84 7.60
C PRO A 475 17.80 -7.01 8.33
N LEU A 476 18.65 -7.89 8.86
CA LEU A 476 18.26 -8.84 9.89
C LEU A 476 17.66 -8.09 11.10
N PRO A 477 16.69 -8.68 11.81
CA PRO A 477 16.22 -8.11 13.07
C PRO A 477 17.38 -8.03 14.07
N GLY A 478 17.63 -6.85 14.64
CA GLY A 478 18.57 -6.73 15.75
C GLY A 478 18.02 -7.38 17.01
N HIS A 479 18.89 -7.80 17.93
CA HIS A 479 18.47 -8.30 19.25
C HIS A 479 17.54 -7.28 19.94
N GLY A 480 16.35 -7.71 20.36
CA GLY A 480 15.36 -6.85 21.01
C GLY A 480 14.70 -5.80 20.10
N THR A 481 15.05 -5.73 18.81
CA THR A 481 14.44 -4.79 17.87
C THR A 481 13.35 -5.49 17.06
N PRO A 482 12.12 -4.97 17.02
CA PRO A 482 11.09 -5.54 16.18
C PRO A 482 11.53 -5.53 14.71
N PRO A 483 11.16 -6.56 13.90
CA PRO A 483 11.49 -6.59 12.49
C PRO A 483 11.06 -5.31 11.79
N ALA A 484 11.88 -4.83 10.86
CA ALA A 484 11.51 -3.68 10.05
C ALA A 484 10.17 -3.96 9.34
N ARG A 485 9.14 -3.16 9.66
CA ARG A 485 7.79 -3.31 9.06
C ARG A 485 7.79 -2.96 7.57
N GLN A 486 8.77 -2.18 7.11
CA GLN A 486 8.96 -1.75 5.74
C GLN A 486 10.47 -1.74 5.39
N PRO A 487 10.83 -1.92 4.11
CA PRO A 487 12.20 -1.72 3.64
C PRO A 487 12.72 -0.33 4.01
N ARG A 488 14.00 -0.24 4.34
CA ARG A 488 14.69 1.03 4.64
C ARG A 488 15.39 1.55 3.40
N GLU A 489 15.69 2.84 3.39
CA GLU A 489 16.46 3.46 2.32
C GLU A 489 17.87 2.88 2.20
N ALA A 490 18.35 2.71 0.96
CA ALA A 490 19.67 2.17 0.66
C ALA A 490 20.82 3.18 0.86
N THR A 491 20.74 4.00 1.91
CA THR A 491 21.68 5.10 2.17
C THR A 491 22.57 4.88 3.39
N SER A 492 22.22 3.95 4.28
CA SER A 492 23.05 3.61 5.45
C SER A 492 24.31 2.82 5.07
N SER A 493 25.36 2.86 5.89
CA SER A 493 26.59 2.10 5.65
C SER A 493 26.33 0.59 5.51
N GLN A 494 25.47 0.03 6.35
CA GLN A 494 25.07 -1.37 6.25
C GLN A 494 24.38 -1.69 4.91
N ALA A 495 23.47 -0.81 4.46
CA ALA A 495 22.78 -0.99 3.19
C ALA A 495 23.76 -0.88 2.00
N LEU A 496 24.69 0.08 2.03
CA LEU A 496 25.67 0.26 0.95
C LEU A 496 26.63 -0.92 0.85
N LEU A 497 27.11 -1.47 1.97
CA LEU A 497 27.90 -2.69 1.98
C LEU A 497 27.10 -3.89 1.46
N ALA A 498 25.82 -3.98 1.81
CA ALA A 498 24.93 -5.01 1.29
C ALA A 498 24.73 -4.92 -0.22
N TRP A 499 24.52 -3.71 -0.73
CA TRP A 499 24.40 -3.44 -2.15
C TRP A 499 25.71 -3.62 -2.91
N ALA A 500 26.87 -3.25 -2.34
CA ALA A 500 28.17 -3.44 -2.99
C ALA A 500 28.40 -4.91 -3.41
N ARG A 501 27.94 -5.85 -2.59
CA ARG A 501 28.07 -7.30 -2.86
C ARG A 501 26.97 -7.88 -3.75
N SER A 502 25.92 -7.13 -4.05
CA SER A 502 24.79 -7.58 -4.89
C SER A 502 24.56 -6.73 -6.14
N ALA A 503 25.21 -5.58 -6.28
CA ALA A 503 24.98 -4.61 -7.35
C ALA A 503 25.27 -5.16 -8.74
N CYS A 504 26.17 -6.14 -8.88
CA CYS A 504 26.38 -6.83 -10.16
C CYS A 504 25.12 -7.53 -10.67
N ARG A 505 24.22 -7.94 -9.77
CA ARG A 505 22.96 -8.62 -10.13
C ARG A 505 21.90 -7.67 -10.67
N LEU A 506 22.01 -6.36 -10.46
CA LEU A 506 21.03 -5.38 -10.93
C LEU A 506 20.83 -5.46 -12.45
N GLY A 507 21.88 -5.75 -13.21
CA GLY A 507 21.81 -5.92 -14.67
C GLY A 507 20.92 -7.08 -15.12
N SER A 508 20.69 -8.10 -14.26
CA SER A 508 19.81 -9.22 -14.61
C SER A 508 18.32 -8.87 -14.69
N TRP A 509 17.95 -7.66 -14.27
CA TRP A 509 16.60 -7.13 -14.34
C TRP A 509 16.45 -5.94 -15.31
N GLU A 510 17.47 -5.67 -16.13
CA GLU A 510 17.40 -4.65 -17.18
C GLU A 510 16.18 -4.91 -18.08
N GLY A 511 15.43 -3.84 -18.38
CA GLY A 511 14.22 -3.93 -19.22
C GLY A 511 12.99 -4.59 -18.57
N GLY A 512 13.06 -5.08 -17.32
CA GLY A 512 11.99 -5.84 -16.67
C GLY A 512 10.77 -5.05 -16.16
N ALA A 513 10.60 -3.78 -16.53
CA ALA A 513 9.60 -2.86 -15.96
C ALA A 513 9.65 -2.81 -14.41
N VAL A 514 10.86 -2.83 -13.85
CA VAL A 514 11.12 -2.80 -12.41
C VAL A 514 10.93 -1.37 -11.89
N ARG A 515 10.22 -1.21 -10.78
CA ARG A 515 10.05 0.06 -10.09
C ARG A 515 10.90 0.20 -8.83
N ALA A 516 11.16 -0.93 -8.16
CA ALA A 516 11.99 -0.96 -6.95
C ALA A 516 12.69 -2.32 -6.79
N VAL A 517 13.88 -2.33 -6.20
CA VAL A 517 14.54 -3.54 -5.72
C VAL A 517 14.80 -3.43 -4.22
N ASN A 518 14.37 -4.44 -3.46
CA ASN A 518 14.69 -4.57 -2.04
C ASN A 518 15.73 -5.68 -1.85
N ALA A 519 16.83 -5.36 -1.17
CA ALA A 519 17.78 -6.35 -0.66
C ALA A 519 17.40 -6.71 0.77
N TRP A 520 16.84 -7.90 0.99
CA TRP A 520 16.39 -8.36 2.31
C TRP A 520 17.29 -9.46 2.88
N ASP A 521 18.00 -9.16 3.95
CA ASP A 521 18.71 -10.18 4.72
C ASP A 521 17.71 -10.95 5.60
N PHE A 522 17.47 -12.22 5.23
CA PHE A 522 16.40 -13.01 5.84
C PHE A 522 16.90 -14.04 6.86
N ALA A 523 18.18 -14.44 6.77
CA ALA A 523 18.80 -15.36 7.71
C ALA A 523 20.31 -15.13 7.81
N GLU A 524 20.88 -15.53 8.94
CA GLU A 524 22.31 -15.61 9.17
C GLU A 524 22.68 -17.04 9.58
N GLN A 525 23.92 -17.45 9.33
CA GLN A 525 24.39 -18.80 9.55
C GLN A 525 25.89 -18.82 9.83
N GLU A 526 26.29 -19.50 10.89
CA GLU A 526 27.69 -19.90 11.08
C GLU A 526 28.02 -21.08 10.17
N LEU A 527 29.03 -20.90 9.33
CA LEU A 527 29.50 -21.95 8.42
C LEU A 527 30.47 -22.90 9.15
N PRO A 528 30.39 -24.22 8.88
CA PRO A 528 31.19 -25.20 9.59
C PRO A 528 32.68 -25.06 9.28
N GLU A 529 33.50 -25.69 10.12
CA GLU A 529 34.95 -25.82 9.91
C GLU A 529 35.70 -24.48 9.78
N GLY A 530 35.23 -23.45 10.48
CA GLY A 530 35.85 -22.12 10.45
C GLY A 530 35.50 -21.31 9.21
N GLY A 531 34.43 -21.67 8.49
CA GLY A 531 33.92 -20.89 7.36
C GLY A 531 33.37 -19.51 7.73
N GLY A 532 33.15 -19.27 9.02
CA GLY A 532 32.73 -17.99 9.60
C GLY A 532 31.27 -17.63 9.34
N HIS A 533 30.95 -16.36 9.55
CA HIS A 533 29.57 -15.86 9.55
C HIS A 533 29.05 -15.53 8.14
N ALA A 534 27.98 -16.19 7.71
CA ALA A 534 27.33 -15.96 6.43
C ALA A 534 25.93 -15.34 6.57
N VAL A 535 25.56 -14.49 5.62
CA VAL A 535 24.24 -13.86 5.57
C VAL A 535 23.52 -14.21 4.27
N TRP A 536 22.31 -14.71 4.41
CA TRP A 536 21.41 -15.04 3.32
C TRP A 536 20.51 -13.85 3.00
N MET A 537 20.54 -13.43 1.74
CA MET A 537 19.82 -12.29 1.23
C MET A 537 18.84 -12.73 0.14
N CYS A 538 17.67 -12.11 0.12
CA CYS A 538 16.78 -12.13 -1.02
C CYS A 538 16.69 -10.74 -1.64
N ALA A 539 17.18 -10.61 -2.87
CA ALA A 539 17.01 -9.41 -3.65
C ALA A 539 15.75 -9.55 -4.53
N ARG A 540 14.74 -8.73 -4.27
CA ARG A 540 13.46 -8.75 -4.99
C ARG A 540 13.30 -7.53 -5.88
N ALA A 541 13.23 -7.76 -7.19
CA ALA A 541 12.82 -6.77 -8.17
C ALA A 541 11.29 -6.72 -8.30
N THR A 542 10.71 -5.62 -7.82
CA THR A 542 9.26 -5.34 -7.90
C THR A 542 8.95 -4.66 -9.22
N THR A 543 8.03 -5.24 -10.00
CA THR A 543 7.59 -4.66 -11.27
C THR A 543 6.33 -3.82 -11.11
N TRP A 544 6.05 -2.94 -12.07
CA TRP A 544 4.78 -2.21 -12.16
C TRP A 544 3.54 -3.12 -12.31
N ARG A 545 3.72 -4.40 -12.69
CA ARG A 545 2.61 -5.36 -12.85
C ARG A 545 2.20 -6.07 -11.56
N GLY A 546 3.03 -6.03 -10.51
CA GLY A 546 2.80 -6.72 -9.24
C GLY A 546 3.73 -7.93 -9.01
N PRO A 547 3.67 -9.00 -9.83
CA PRO A 547 4.63 -10.10 -9.74
C PRO A 547 6.06 -9.59 -9.87
N GLY A 548 6.98 -10.16 -9.09
CA GLY A 548 8.37 -9.75 -9.06
C GLY A 548 9.32 -10.90 -9.33
N ASP A 549 10.56 -10.54 -9.62
CA ASP A 549 11.66 -11.47 -9.82
C ASP A 549 12.56 -11.44 -8.58
N VAL A 550 13.02 -12.60 -8.13
CA VAL A 550 13.85 -12.76 -6.94
C VAL A 550 15.16 -13.45 -7.27
N ALA A 551 16.23 -12.98 -6.65
CA ALA A 551 17.52 -13.65 -6.57
C ALA A 551 17.86 -13.89 -5.09
N LEU A 552 18.13 -15.14 -4.75
CA LEU A 552 18.65 -15.53 -3.45
C LEU A 552 20.17 -15.54 -3.52
N LEU A 553 20.80 -14.92 -2.52
CA LEU A 553 22.23 -14.70 -2.47
C LEU A 553 22.79 -15.16 -1.11
N LEU A 554 23.97 -15.77 -1.12
CA LEU A 554 24.75 -16.09 0.07
C LEU A 554 25.98 -15.17 0.13
N ARG A 555 26.07 -14.37 1.19
CA ARG A 555 27.25 -13.55 1.50
C ARG A 555 28.08 -14.26 2.55
N THR A 556 29.17 -14.88 2.12
CA THR A 556 30.17 -15.48 3.01
C THR A 556 31.22 -14.45 3.46
N PRO A 557 31.98 -14.71 4.53
CA PRO A 557 33.14 -13.91 4.89
C PRO A 557 34.13 -13.83 3.73
N THR A 558 34.70 -12.66 3.52
CA THR A 558 35.66 -12.39 2.44
C THR A 558 36.59 -11.26 2.87
N SER A 559 37.80 -11.23 2.34
CA SER A 559 38.74 -10.14 2.54
C SER A 559 38.35 -8.85 1.80
N SER A 560 37.43 -8.93 0.82
CA SER A 560 37.01 -7.79 0.02
C SER A 560 35.57 -7.38 0.32
N LEU A 561 35.36 -6.09 0.62
CA LEU A 561 34.04 -5.49 0.86
C LEU A 561 33.11 -5.55 -0.36
N THR A 562 33.66 -5.79 -1.54
CA THR A 562 32.93 -5.79 -2.83
C THR A 562 32.89 -7.16 -3.49
N ALA A 563 33.40 -8.22 -2.83
CA ALA A 563 33.33 -9.56 -3.39
C ALA A 563 31.86 -9.95 -3.61
N PRO A 564 31.48 -10.37 -4.82
CA PRO A 564 30.08 -10.62 -5.14
C PRO A 564 29.51 -11.73 -4.26
N ALA A 565 28.26 -11.57 -3.85
CA ALA A 565 27.52 -12.61 -3.17
C ALA A 565 27.27 -13.79 -4.13
N GLU A 566 27.35 -15.01 -3.60
CA GLU A 566 27.07 -16.22 -4.38
C GLU A 566 25.58 -16.29 -4.71
N LEU A 567 25.24 -16.55 -5.96
CA LEU A 567 23.85 -16.77 -6.36
C LEU A 567 23.44 -18.22 -6.03
N VAL A 568 22.47 -18.38 -5.14
CA VAL A 568 22.02 -19.71 -4.68
C VAL A 568 20.68 -20.13 -5.27
N GLY A 569 19.87 -19.19 -5.77
CA GLY A 569 18.57 -19.49 -6.37
C GLY A 569 17.92 -18.27 -7.03
N GLN A 570 16.95 -18.51 -7.93
CA GLN A 570 16.17 -17.46 -8.58
C GLN A 570 14.73 -17.93 -8.84
N ALA A 571 13.78 -17.01 -8.80
CA ALA A 571 12.43 -17.25 -9.28
C ALA A 571 11.87 -16.00 -9.95
N ARG A 572 11.02 -16.18 -10.96
CA ARG A 572 10.37 -15.08 -11.69
C ARG A 572 8.87 -15.06 -11.45
N ASN A 573 8.25 -13.91 -11.66
CA ASN A 573 6.80 -13.74 -11.55
C ASN A 573 6.21 -14.29 -10.24
N THR A 574 6.86 -14.01 -9.11
CA THR A 574 6.53 -14.55 -7.79
C THR A 574 6.21 -13.47 -6.73
N ALA A 575 5.48 -13.88 -5.70
CA ALA A 575 5.27 -13.10 -4.49
C ALA A 575 6.39 -13.27 -3.45
N ALA A 576 7.34 -14.20 -3.66
CA ALA A 576 8.45 -14.44 -2.74
C ALA A 576 9.20 -13.14 -2.39
N CYS A 577 9.68 -13.08 -1.14
CA CYS A 577 10.40 -11.94 -0.57
C CYS A 577 9.63 -10.61 -0.59
N SER A 578 8.30 -10.68 -0.67
CA SER A 578 7.41 -9.54 -0.50
C SER A 578 6.62 -9.65 0.80
N ARG A 579 5.87 -8.60 1.15
CA ARG A 579 4.90 -8.65 2.26
C ARG A 579 3.88 -9.78 2.17
N PHE A 580 3.65 -10.32 0.96
CA PHE A 580 2.71 -11.42 0.71
C PHE A 580 3.39 -12.78 0.53
N GLY A 581 4.72 -12.82 0.44
CA GLY A 581 5.53 -14.03 0.32
C GLY A 581 6.74 -13.94 1.23
N GLN A 582 6.46 -13.73 2.52
CA GLN A 582 7.44 -13.44 3.56
C GLN A 582 8.22 -14.66 4.07
N HIS A 583 7.94 -15.85 3.53
CA HIS A 583 8.57 -17.10 3.95
C HIS A 583 9.38 -17.67 2.80
N VAL A 584 10.68 -17.79 3.02
CA VAL A 584 11.65 -18.32 2.04
C VAL A 584 12.60 -19.31 2.71
N VAL A 585 13.03 -20.29 1.93
CA VAL A 585 14.13 -21.21 2.23
C VAL A 585 15.01 -21.32 0.98
N ALA A 586 16.32 -21.37 1.19
CA ALA A 586 17.33 -21.47 0.15
C ALA A 586 18.44 -22.43 0.59
N SER A 587 19.08 -23.06 -0.37
CA SER A 587 20.23 -23.93 -0.16
C SER A 587 21.28 -23.79 -1.25
N THR A 588 22.52 -24.09 -0.90
CA THR A 588 23.62 -24.23 -1.86
C THR A 588 24.61 -25.27 -1.35
N ARG A 589 25.44 -25.77 -2.27
CA ARG A 589 26.62 -26.52 -1.91
C ARG A 589 27.76 -25.56 -1.66
N TRP A 590 28.42 -25.74 -0.53
CA TRP A 590 29.52 -24.88 -0.12
C TRP A 590 30.71 -25.74 0.28
N LYS A 591 31.91 -25.35 -0.18
CA LYS A 591 33.16 -26.02 0.17
C LYS A 591 33.80 -25.29 1.34
N SER A 592 34.15 -26.03 2.39
CA SER A 592 34.77 -25.48 3.58
C SER A 592 36.23 -25.10 3.36
N PRO A 593 36.83 -24.27 4.24
CA PRO A 593 38.27 -24.03 4.26
C PRO A 593 39.12 -25.29 4.49
N LYS A 594 38.52 -26.40 4.94
CA LYS A 594 39.17 -27.72 5.09
C LYS A 594 38.86 -28.66 3.92
N ASP A 595 38.46 -28.12 2.78
CA ASP A 595 38.18 -28.83 1.53
C ASP A 595 37.03 -29.86 1.59
N HIS A 596 36.14 -29.74 2.57
CA HIS A 596 34.97 -30.59 2.66
C HIS A 596 33.73 -29.94 2.07
N TRP A 597 32.93 -30.74 1.34
CA TRP A 597 31.65 -30.29 0.80
C TRP A 597 30.53 -30.40 1.82
N TYR A 598 29.75 -29.32 1.91
CA TYR A 598 28.56 -29.22 2.74
C TYR A 598 27.37 -28.78 1.90
N LEU A 599 26.19 -29.32 2.22
CA LEU A 599 24.93 -28.67 1.91
C LEU A 599 24.65 -27.67 3.04
N VAL A 600 24.59 -26.39 2.68
CA VAL A 600 24.15 -25.33 3.59
C VAL A 600 22.79 -24.83 3.15
N ALA A 601 21.89 -24.64 4.11
CA ALA A 601 20.55 -24.12 3.85
C ALA A 601 20.12 -23.19 4.98
N ALA A 602 19.31 -22.19 4.63
CA ALA A 602 18.72 -21.30 5.61
C ALA A 602 17.29 -20.88 5.25
N GLY A 603 16.51 -20.64 6.30
CA GLY A 603 15.12 -20.24 6.25
C GLY A 603 14.86 -18.90 6.94
N SER A 604 13.89 -18.17 6.41
CA SER A 604 13.33 -16.97 7.02
C SER A 604 12.76 -17.23 8.43
N ARG A 605 12.33 -16.17 9.13
CA ARG A 605 12.01 -16.19 10.58
C ARG A 605 10.99 -17.20 11.06
N ALA A 606 10.06 -17.57 10.19
CA ALA A 606 9.02 -18.52 10.53
C ALA A 606 9.47 -19.99 10.38
N VAL A 607 10.62 -20.25 9.76
CA VAL A 607 11.12 -21.61 9.59
C VAL A 607 11.55 -22.17 10.94
N VAL A 608 11.14 -23.40 11.24
CA VAL A 608 11.45 -24.11 12.49
C VAL A 608 12.10 -25.47 12.26
N GLY A 609 12.22 -25.89 11.00
CA GLY A 609 13.00 -27.05 10.60
C GLY A 609 13.25 -27.05 9.11
N ILE A 610 14.36 -27.65 8.71
CA ILE A 610 14.76 -27.83 7.30
C ILE A 610 14.98 -29.33 7.08
N SER A 611 14.55 -29.82 5.92
CA SER A 611 14.76 -31.20 5.50
C SER A 611 15.35 -31.23 4.10
N ALA A 612 16.40 -32.03 3.94
CA ALA A 612 17.03 -32.34 2.67
C ALA A 612 16.74 -33.81 2.33
N SER A 613 16.45 -34.06 1.06
CA SER A 613 16.24 -35.42 0.53
C SER A 613 16.95 -35.62 -0.81
N GLY A 614 17.37 -36.84 -1.12
CA GLY A 614 18.05 -37.22 -2.37
C GLY A 614 19.49 -37.65 -2.12
N ALA A 615 20.48 -36.95 -2.67
CA ALA A 615 21.90 -37.25 -2.41
C ALA A 615 22.32 -37.05 -0.93
N VAL A 616 21.47 -36.39 -0.15
CA VAL A 616 21.55 -36.27 1.31
C VAL A 616 20.13 -36.42 1.84
N ASP A 617 19.90 -37.36 2.75
CA ASP A 617 18.62 -37.56 3.43
C ASP A 617 18.78 -37.23 4.91
N THR A 618 18.36 -36.02 5.31
CA THR A 618 18.51 -35.54 6.68
C THR A 618 17.55 -34.42 7.02
N ALA A 619 17.31 -34.22 8.31
CA ALA A 619 16.50 -33.13 8.83
C ALA A 619 17.24 -32.43 9.98
N ALA A 620 17.14 -31.10 10.01
CA ALA A 620 17.69 -30.27 11.07
C ALA A 620 16.56 -29.44 11.69
N ALA A 621 16.55 -29.37 13.02
CA ALA A 621 15.70 -28.43 13.74
C ALA A 621 16.24 -27.00 13.59
N GLY A 622 15.34 -26.02 13.60
CA GLY A 622 15.70 -24.61 13.50
C GLY A 622 15.72 -24.07 12.06
N ARG A 623 16.44 -22.97 11.89
CA ARG A 623 16.39 -22.11 10.69
C ARG A 623 17.54 -22.29 9.73
N THR A 624 18.54 -23.08 10.12
CA THR A 624 19.75 -23.32 9.35
C THR A 624 20.06 -24.80 9.35
N MET A 625 20.74 -25.25 8.30
CA MET A 625 21.25 -26.61 8.15
C MET A 625 22.64 -26.52 7.54
N ALA A 626 23.59 -27.26 8.08
CA ALA A 626 24.90 -27.48 7.49
C ALA A 626 25.26 -28.95 7.69
N VAL A 627 25.29 -29.73 6.62
CA VAL A 627 25.50 -31.18 6.65
C VAL A 627 26.50 -31.58 5.58
N ARG A 628 27.37 -32.55 5.88
CA ARG A 628 28.31 -33.08 4.87
C ARG A 628 27.51 -33.60 3.69
N ALA A 629 27.95 -33.23 2.49
CA ALA A 629 27.28 -33.62 1.25
C ALA A 629 28.33 -33.97 0.19
N PRO A 630 28.02 -34.87 -0.75
CA PRO A 630 28.85 -35.02 -1.95
C PRO A 630 28.84 -33.73 -2.77
N GLU A 631 29.93 -33.50 -3.52
CA GLU A 631 30.08 -32.38 -4.46
C GLU A 631 28.93 -32.33 -5.48
N ASN A 632 28.48 -33.51 -5.92
CA ASN A 632 27.46 -33.67 -6.96
C ASN A 632 26.23 -34.42 -6.44
N GLY A 633 25.15 -34.40 -7.21
CA GLY A 633 23.90 -35.11 -6.94
C GLY A 633 22.71 -34.20 -6.67
N THR A 634 21.50 -34.66 -6.92
CA THR A 634 20.29 -33.85 -6.72
C THR A 634 19.88 -33.87 -5.26
N VAL A 635 19.64 -32.70 -4.68
CA VAL A 635 19.08 -32.54 -3.35
C VAL A 635 17.85 -31.66 -3.45
N ARG A 636 16.76 -32.09 -2.83
CA ARG A 636 15.56 -31.28 -2.65
C ARG A 636 15.51 -30.79 -1.21
N VAL A 637 15.42 -29.48 -1.03
CA VAL A 637 15.26 -28.85 0.27
C VAL A 637 13.83 -28.38 0.48
N THR A 638 13.28 -28.69 1.65
CA THR A 638 12.00 -28.18 2.13
C THR A 638 12.16 -27.64 3.54
N ALA A 639 11.28 -26.72 3.93
CA ALA A 639 11.24 -26.16 5.28
C ALA A 639 9.86 -26.37 5.91
N ARG A 640 9.82 -26.45 7.23
CA ARG A 640 8.60 -26.43 8.02
C ARG A 640 8.47 -25.08 8.71
N LEU A 641 7.27 -24.49 8.64
CA LEU A 641 6.95 -23.23 9.31
C LEU A 641 6.45 -23.46 10.74
N SER A 642 6.55 -22.44 11.59
CA SER A 642 5.92 -22.43 12.92
C SER A 642 4.41 -22.48 12.81
N GLY A 643 3.73 -22.91 13.88
CA GLY A 643 2.26 -22.94 13.92
C GLY A 643 1.63 -21.57 13.69
N GLU A 644 2.23 -20.51 14.25
CA GLU A 644 1.80 -19.11 14.05
C GLU A 644 1.90 -18.64 12.59
N ALA A 645 2.80 -19.26 11.81
CA ALA A 645 2.99 -18.99 10.39
C ALA A 645 2.23 -19.98 9.49
N GLY A 646 1.29 -20.74 10.04
CA GLY A 646 0.39 -21.66 9.32
C GLY A 646 0.82 -23.13 9.35
N GLY A 647 1.97 -23.47 9.93
CA GLY A 647 2.44 -24.87 10.05
C GLY A 647 2.75 -25.57 8.71
N GLU A 648 2.69 -24.84 7.59
CA GLU A 648 2.84 -25.37 6.24
C GLU A 648 4.28 -25.81 5.93
N ARG A 649 4.42 -26.66 4.91
CA ARG A 649 5.71 -26.96 4.28
C ARG A 649 5.99 -25.97 3.16
N LEU A 650 7.20 -25.44 3.16
CA LEU A 650 7.71 -24.51 2.17
C LEU A 650 8.75 -25.22 1.28
N SER A 651 8.56 -25.14 -0.03
CA SER A 651 9.59 -25.56 -0.99
C SER A 651 10.65 -24.48 -1.18
N GLU A 652 11.86 -24.89 -1.55
CA GLU A 652 12.92 -23.96 -1.91
C GLU A 652 12.51 -23.02 -3.05
N VAL A 653 12.82 -21.73 -2.88
CA VAL A 653 12.56 -20.71 -3.90
C VAL A 653 13.50 -20.96 -5.08
N GLY A 654 12.92 -21.17 -6.26
CA GLY A 654 13.70 -21.44 -7.47
C GLY A 654 14.07 -22.92 -7.69
N ALA A 655 13.45 -23.85 -6.94
CA ALA A 655 13.62 -25.28 -7.17
C ALA A 655 13.10 -25.76 -8.54
N ALA A 656 12.27 -24.95 -9.22
CA ALA A 656 11.82 -25.23 -10.58
C ALA A 656 12.92 -24.88 -11.59
N GLY A 657 13.82 -25.83 -11.86
CA GLY A 657 14.78 -25.74 -12.97
C GLY A 657 16.25 -26.05 -12.66
N ARG A 658 16.55 -26.80 -11.59
CA ARG A 658 17.86 -27.43 -11.40
C ARG A 658 17.83 -28.90 -11.76
#